data_AF-G8ZXA1-F1
#
_entry.id   AF-G8ZXA1-F1
#
_cell.length_a   1.000
_cell.length_b   1.000
_cell.length_c   1.000
_cell.angle_alpha   90.00
_cell.angle_beta   90.00
_cell.angle_gamma   90.00
#
_symmetry.space_group_name_H-M   'P 1'
#
loop_
_entity.id
_entity.type
_entity.pdbx_description
1 polymer ?
#
loop_
_entity_poly.entity_id
_entity_poly.type
_entity_poly.pdbx_seq_one_letter_code
_entity_poly.pdbx_strand_id
1 'polypeptide(L)'
;MRFPNELVDLIISEGLDSCKTSISWSHINCHYRDLVRKQLGVVVVEDGSKKRHVTQRFLDYEILMTKDNTFHIATNHPQFEQLKGFITEFSSLLVVIYSDRSYNDVLASMLNDIAQTALEGTNLCIIYSNSLNFLSKLYFRELSLYRKKVKLCELHVLGNGEANKDEMCDLNTLFERTYLYNLNSIYSLDIQNTSHQFIAEDLDTIKQLNYLVYDEASSSFLSRCPKLRVIESMKFPVGDPDMSFRLPRCDSITLTHFVSGSHYPPVDGQDIRKELTLVPSLRSDDPQFSNLFFPSLRKLTLRLNDTMSHSVSFRDCNFSTLKCLDCGSSIIPWADLSSASLCLRELMITLVSEEQLHWLESCPFPLTKLSIYTPKVRFSDIPSSRSFEISPFKSSVTSLELKNLWQCYLLQKLIIPSAESTSSLTIAFDEGALMNSIASNPNLAKKCDLIHDEEYIIFKVPFMQRFRLIDMSHYEDRNLKAEHMSNVSSIDVGNSGSSTAYANVFFDINASSDMNYAVSPSEFRLNSLAGANSDMARRQSAIVFSNGTRERRASSITSTFSPPVIAPSEDPFEGDTVIFEFTENCPSVFTTNLRALESSLFSWQEVNSSRIPLLQILIQDIVAEELENFESLIPKLSSQIIEALTFPYDVRMPMMIIEKFQIVIDFSGIDFMMTEERRSVFSIDLHTYLAYKGHKVRMLTDEDNTDFKVSVLLLFETKY
;
A
#
# COMPACT_ATOMS: atom_id res chain seq x y z
N MET A 1 -48.03 -6.93 38.90
CA MET A 1 -48.42 -5.58 38.44
C MET A 1 -48.24 -5.55 36.92
N ARG A 2 -49.26 -5.18 36.15
CA ARG A 2 -49.13 -4.96 34.69
C ARG A 2 -48.71 -3.51 34.49
N PHE A 3 -47.67 -3.28 33.70
CA PHE A 3 -47.29 -1.91 33.29
C PHE A 3 -48.48 -1.28 32.54
N PRO A 4 -48.81 0.01 32.75
CA PRO A 4 -49.88 0.67 32.00
C PRO A 4 -49.54 0.66 30.50
N ASN A 5 -50.45 0.15 29.68
CA ASN A 5 -50.21 0.05 28.23
C ASN A 5 -50.01 1.44 27.61
N GLU A 6 -50.65 2.48 28.16
CA GLU A 6 -50.55 3.86 27.69
C GLU A 6 -49.11 4.42 27.80
N LEU A 7 -48.39 4.04 28.86
CA LEU A 7 -46.98 4.44 29.02
C LEU A 7 -46.07 3.69 28.06
N VAL A 8 -46.37 2.41 27.78
CA VAL A 8 -45.59 1.61 26.84
C VAL A 8 -45.81 2.09 25.42
N ASP A 9 -47.05 2.44 25.05
CA ASP A 9 -47.37 3.00 23.74
C ASP A 9 -46.66 4.33 23.51
N LEU A 10 -46.58 5.19 24.55
CA LEU A 10 -45.81 6.44 24.50
C LEU A 10 -44.31 6.17 24.33
N ILE A 11 -43.75 5.20 25.06
CA ILE A 11 -42.33 4.81 24.93
C ILE A 11 -42.04 4.30 23.52
N ILE A 12 -42.95 3.50 22.94
CA ILE A 12 -42.79 2.98 21.58
C ILE A 12 -42.84 4.13 20.57
N SER A 13 -43.78 5.06 20.70
CA SER A 13 -43.90 6.18 19.77
C SER A 13 -42.72 7.15 19.81
N GLU A 14 -42.13 7.35 20.98
CA GLU A 14 -40.92 8.17 21.16
C GLU A 14 -39.63 7.39 20.80
N GLY A 15 -39.68 6.05 20.79
CA GLY A 15 -38.55 5.14 20.60
C GLY A 15 -38.36 4.61 19.18
N LEU A 16 -38.98 5.23 18.17
CA LEU A 16 -38.81 4.89 16.75
C LEU A 16 -37.56 5.51 16.12
N ASP A 17 -36.62 5.95 16.94
CA ASP A 17 -35.31 6.47 16.53
C ASP A 17 -34.29 5.37 16.21
N SER A 18 -34.65 4.09 16.38
CA SER A 18 -33.80 2.96 16.02
C SER A 18 -34.57 1.84 15.32
N CYS A 19 -33.99 1.36 14.23
CA CYS A 19 -34.47 0.20 13.48
C CYS A 19 -34.48 -1.05 14.37
N LYS A 20 -33.38 -1.33 15.09
CA LYS A 20 -33.28 -2.48 16.01
C LYS A 20 -34.34 -2.44 17.12
N THR A 21 -34.60 -1.26 17.69
CA THR A 21 -35.65 -1.07 18.70
C THR A 21 -37.04 -1.32 18.11
N SER A 22 -37.32 -0.79 16.92
CA SER A 22 -38.59 -0.97 16.21
C SER A 22 -38.87 -2.45 15.89
N ILE A 23 -37.85 -3.18 15.44
CA ILE A 23 -37.91 -4.63 15.22
C ILE A 23 -38.18 -5.36 16.54
N SER A 24 -37.44 -5.03 17.59
CA SER A 24 -37.59 -5.66 18.92
C SER A 24 -39.02 -5.51 19.47
N TRP A 25 -39.59 -4.30 19.40
CA TRP A 25 -40.99 -4.06 19.79
C TRP A 25 -41.99 -4.89 18.98
N SER A 26 -41.72 -5.02 17.68
CA SER A 26 -42.56 -5.81 16.77
C SER A 26 -42.53 -7.32 17.06
N HIS A 27 -41.47 -7.84 17.66
CA HIS A 27 -41.37 -9.24 18.09
C HIS A 27 -42.04 -9.54 19.42
N ILE A 28 -42.19 -8.53 20.30
CA ILE A 28 -42.76 -8.73 21.64
C ILE A 28 -44.26 -9.05 21.57
N ASN A 29 -45.04 -8.28 20.79
CA ASN A 29 -46.50 -8.45 20.72
C ASN A 29 -47.07 -7.88 19.40
N CYS A 30 -48.16 -8.47 18.91
CA CYS A 30 -48.88 -7.98 17.73
C CYS A 30 -49.42 -6.56 17.91
N HIS A 31 -49.86 -6.19 19.11
CA HIS A 31 -50.35 -4.83 19.39
C HIS A 31 -49.27 -3.76 19.15
N TYR A 32 -48.06 -3.98 19.68
CA TYR A 32 -46.93 -3.06 19.50
C TYR A 32 -46.42 -3.05 18.07
N ARG A 33 -46.42 -4.20 17.39
CA ARG A 33 -46.11 -4.27 15.96
C ARG A 33 -47.06 -3.40 15.13
N ASP A 34 -48.36 -3.44 15.41
CA ASP A 34 -49.34 -2.64 14.68
C ASP A 34 -49.18 -1.13 14.98
N LEU A 35 -48.81 -0.78 16.22
CA LEU A 35 -48.48 0.60 16.60
C LEU A 35 -47.24 1.12 15.85
N VAL A 36 -46.15 0.34 15.83
CA VAL A 36 -44.91 0.67 15.08
C VAL A 36 -45.23 0.86 13.60
N ARG A 37 -45.97 -0.08 12.98
CA ARG A 37 -46.34 -0.02 11.55
C ARG A 37 -47.22 1.18 11.20
N LYS A 38 -48.01 1.68 12.15
CA LYS A 38 -48.85 2.88 11.95
C LYS A 38 -48.04 4.17 11.94
N GLN A 39 -46.91 4.21 12.62
CA GLN A 39 -46.10 5.42 12.84
C GLN A 39 -44.82 5.47 12.02
N LEU A 40 -44.32 4.30 11.56
CA LEU A 40 -43.10 4.17 10.76
C LEU A 40 -43.46 3.94 9.28
N GLY A 41 -42.99 4.86 8.42
CA GLY A 41 -43.01 4.67 6.97
C GLY A 41 -41.74 3.97 6.48
N VAL A 42 -41.88 2.97 5.62
CA VAL A 42 -40.76 2.22 5.03
C VAL A 42 -40.65 2.54 3.54
N VAL A 43 -39.52 3.09 3.12
CA VAL A 43 -39.22 3.36 1.70
C VAL A 43 -38.16 2.37 1.22
N VAL A 44 -38.51 1.53 0.24
CA VAL A 44 -37.59 0.57 -0.36
C VAL A 44 -37.14 1.07 -1.72
N VAL A 45 -35.86 1.35 -1.85
CA VAL A 45 -35.21 1.88 -3.05
C VAL A 45 -34.41 0.78 -3.73
N GLU A 46 -34.77 0.47 -4.98
CA GLU A 46 -34.03 -0.44 -5.84
C GLU A 46 -33.21 0.39 -6.84
N ASP A 47 -31.89 0.37 -6.64
CA ASP A 47 -30.92 1.12 -7.43
C ASP A 47 -30.05 0.21 -8.28
N GLY A 48 -30.54 -0.16 -9.47
CA GLY A 48 -29.82 -1.14 -10.28
C GLY A 48 -30.68 -1.90 -11.27
N SER A 49 -30.07 -2.89 -11.92
CA SER A 49 -30.75 -3.79 -12.87
C SER A 49 -30.74 -5.24 -12.39
N LYS A 50 -29.85 -5.61 -11.48
CA LYS A 50 -29.88 -6.93 -10.84
C LYS A 50 -31.06 -6.94 -9.85
N LYS A 51 -32.03 -7.81 -10.15
CA LYS A 51 -33.06 -8.20 -9.17
C LYS A 51 -32.35 -8.65 -7.91
N ARG A 52 -32.89 -8.24 -6.75
CA ARG A 52 -32.45 -8.65 -5.40
C ARG A 52 -31.72 -9.99 -5.46
N HIS A 53 -30.40 -9.98 -5.44
CA HIS A 53 -29.73 -11.18 -4.97
C HIS A 53 -30.25 -11.35 -3.55
N VAL A 54 -30.70 -12.55 -3.24
CA VAL A 54 -31.18 -12.97 -1.92
C VAL A 54 -29.97 -13.02 -0.98
N THR A 55 -29.23 -11.92 -0.87
CA THR A 55 -28.11 -11.75 0.04
C THR A 55 -28.73 -11.48 1.40
N GLN A 56 -29.08 -12.58 2.08
CA GLN A 56 -29.40 -12.72 3.51
C GLN A 56 -30.44 -11.74 4.06
N ARG A 57 -31.45 -12.25 4.78
CA ARG A 57 -32.38 -11.43 5.56
C ARG A 57 -31.61 -10.72 6.69
N PHE A 58 -30.86 -9.67 6.36
CA PHE A 58 -30.15 -8.90 7.37
C PHE A 58 -31.17 -8.02 8.09
N LEU A 59 -31.15 -8.12 9.42
CA LEU A 59 -31.92 -7.31 10.36
C LEU A 59 -33.45 -7.54 10.37
N ASP A 60 -34.00 -8.52 9.63
CA ASP A 60 -35.42 -8.90 9.66
C ASP A 60 -36.43 -7.71 9.53
N TYR A 61 -36.01 -6.62 8.88
CA TYR A 61 -36.80 -5.39 8.79
C TYR A 61 -38.15 -5.58 8.06
N GLU A 62 -38.31 -6.67 7.30
CA GLU A 62 -39.56 -7.06 6.62
C GLU A 62 -40.74 -7.17 7.60
N ILE A 63 -40.49 -7.45 8.90
CA ILE A 63 -41.53 -7.46 9.93
C ILE A 63 -42.21 -6.08 10.09
N LEU A 64 -41.55 -4.99 9.71
CA LEU A 64 -42.05 -3.64 9.80
C LEU A 64 -42.92 -3.24 8.60
N MET A 65 -42.96 -4.08 7.55
CA MET A 65 -43.63 -3.75 6.29
C MET A 65 -45.10 -4.19 6.27
N THR A 66 -45.94 -3.35 5.69
CA THR A 66 -47.35 -3.59 5.32
C THR A 66 -47.66 -2.87 4.02
N LYS A 67 -48.82 -3.14 3.41
CA LYS A 67 -49.22 -2.44 2.18
C LYS A 67 -49.45 -0.95 2.37
N ASP A 68 -49.76 -0.52 3.59
CA ASP A 68 -50.18 0.85 3.89
C ASP A 68 -49.01 1.73 4.34
N ASN A 69 -47.96 1.14 4.93
CA ASN A 69 -46.79 1.87 5.43
C ASN A 69 -45.51 1.61 4.63
N THR A 70 -45.61 1.04 3.43
CA THR A 70 -44.45 0.73 2.58
C THR A 70 -44.58 1.33 1.19
N PHE A 71 -43.53 2.01 0.75
CA PHE A 71 -43.42 2.56 -0.59
C PHE A 71 -42.21 1.96 -1.32
N HIS A 72 -42.43 1.38 -2.50
CA HIS A 72 -41.39 0.81 -3.35
C HIS A 72 -41.07 1.75 -4.50
N ILE A 73 -39.79 2.06 -4.70
CA ILE A 73 -39.33 2.93 -5.79
C ILE A 73 -38.06 2.35 -6.43
N ALA A 74 -38.01 2.40 -7.77
CA ALA A 74 -36.81 2.05 -8.53
C ALA A 74 -36.17 3.33 -9.09
N THR A 75 -34.85 3.48 -8.96
CA THR A 75 -34.15 4.66 -9.48
C THR A 75 -34.22 4.78 -11.01
N ASN A 76 -34.47 3.68 -11.71
CA ASN A 76 -34.69 3.67 -13.16
C ASN A 76 -36.04 4.32 -13.57
N HIS A 77 -37.02 4.32 -12.67
CA HIS A 77 -38.37 4.86 -12.90
C HIS A 77 -38.84 5.65 -11.67
N PRO A 78 -38.23 6.81 -11.38
CA PRO A 78 -38.47 7.51 -10.12
C PRO A 78 -39.86 8.15 -10.10
N GLN A 79 -40.63 7.89 -9.04
CA GLN A 79 -41.97 8.44 -8.81
C GLN A 79 -41.94 9.49 -7.67
N PHE A 80 -41.19 10.58 -7.87
CA PHE A 80 -40.91 11.58 -6.83
C PHE A 80 -42.17 12.19 -6.19
N GLU A 81 -43.20 12.51 -6.97
CA GLU A 81 -44.42 13.14 -6.43
C GLU A 81 -45.23 12.21 -5.50
N GLN A 82 -45.26 10.91 -5.79
CA GLN A 82 -45.91 9.92 -4.93
C GLN A 82 -45.10 9.68 -3.66
N LEU A 83 -43.77 9.65 -3.79
CA LEU A 83 -42.85 9.55 -2.65
C LEU A 83 -43.04 10.74 -1.69
N LYS A 84 -43.16 11.96 -2.22
CA LYS A 84 -43.39 13.16 -1.40
C LYS A 84 -44.68 13.07 -0.58
N GLY A 85 -45.78 12.64 -1.21
CA GLY A 85 -47.06 12.44 -0.52
C GLY A 85 -46.93 11.44 0.63
N PHE A 86 -46.34 10.29 0.36
CA PHE A 86 -46.11 9.23 1.34
C PHE A 86 -45.27 9.71 2.55
N ILE A 87 -44.17 10.42 2.30
CA ILE A 87 -43.25 10.87 3.35
C ILE A 87 -43.92 11.79 4.38
N THR A 88 -44.86 12.63 3.93
CA THR A 88 -45.54 13.57 4.83
C THR A 88 -46.51 12.92 5.81
N GLU A 89 -46.82 11.63 5.65
CA GLU A 89 -47.78 10.91 6.51
C GLU A 89 -47.13 10.34 7.79
N PHE A 90 -45.80 10.24 7.84
CA PHE A 90 -45.08 9.54 8.91
C PHE A 90 -44.07 10.45 9.62
N SER A 91 -43.98 10.31 10.95
CA SER A 91 -43.00 11.03 11.79
C SER A 91 -41.66 10.31 11.92
N SER A 92 -41.59 9.03 11.52
CA SER A 92 -40.37 8.23 11.47
C SER A 92 -40.28 7.48 10.16
N LEU A 93 -39.10 7.42 9.57
CA LEU A 93 -38.85 6.84 8.26
C LEU A 93 -37.69 5.84 8.31
N LEU A 94 -37.91 4.68 7.71
CA LEU A 94 -36.88 3.69 7.41
C LEU A 94 -36.67 3.63 5.89
N VAL A 95 -35.48 4.01 5.43
CA VAL A 95 -35.10 3.95 4.01
C VAL A 95 -34.18 2.76 3.80
N VAL A 96 -34.62 1.80 2.99
CA VAL A 96 -33.84 0.60 2.65
C VAL A 96 -33.39 0.71 1.20
N ILE A 97 -32.08 0.76 0.98
CA ILE A 97 -31.46 0.98 -0.32
C ILE A 97 -30.70 -0.27 -0.71
N TYR A 98 -31.06 -0.82 -1.87
CA TYR A 98 -30.32 -1.88 -2.53
C TYR A 98 -29.67 -1.31 -3.77
N SER A 99 -28.34 -1.24 -3.79
CA SER A 99 -27.59 -0.75 -4.94
C SER A 99 -26.67 -1.82 -5.51
N ASP A 100 -26.65 -1.94 -6.84
CA ASP A 100 -25.63 -2.69 -7.58
C ASP A 100 -24.68 -1.77 -8.37
N ARG A 101 -24.78 -0.45 -8.13
CA ARG A 101 -24.02 0.59 -8.81
C ARG A 101 -23.00 1.21 -7.87
N SER A 102 -21.92 1.75 -8.44
CA SER A 102 -20.98 2.57 -7.69
C SER A 102 -21.67 3.89 -7.30
N TYR A 103 -22.15 4.68 -8.26
CA TYR A 103 -22.81 5.94 -7.96
C TYR A 103 -24.03 6.20 -8.85
N ASN A 104 -25.04 6.87 -8.29
CA ASN A 104 -26.25 7.26 -9.01
C ASN A 104 -26.78 8.61 -8.51
N ASP A 105 -26.79 9.62 -9.39
CA ASP A 105 -27.33 10.95 -9.11
C ASP A 105 -28.82 10.93 -8.74
N VAL A 106 -29.60 10.02 -9.34
CA VAL A 106 -31.04 9.90 -9.04
C VAL A 106 -31.27 9.45 -7.60
N LEU A 107 -30.44 8.54 -7.10
CA LEU A 107 -30.48 8.11 -5.70
C LEU A 107 -30.10 9.27 -4.76
N ALA A 108 -29.05 10.02 -5.09
CA ALA A 108 -28.65 11.20 -4.31
C ALA A 108 -29.77 12.26 -4.27
N SER A 109 -30.39 12.57 -5.42
CA SER A 109 -31.53 13.48 -5.51
C SER A 109 -32.74 12.97 -4.72
N MET A 110 -32.99 11.67 -4.70
CA MET A 110 -34.09 11.07 -3.94
C MET A 110 -33.88 11.18 -2.43
N LEU A 111 -32.67 10.93 -1.94
CA LEU A 111 -32.32 11.13 -0.53
C LEU A 111 -32.48 12.60 -0.12
N ASN A 112 -32.10 13.53 -1.01
CA ASN A 112 -32.34 14.94 -0.82
C ASN A 112 -33.84 15.28 -0.72
N ASP A 113 -34.64 14.80 -1.67
CA ASP A 113 -36.10 15.01 -1.67
C ASP A 113 -36.77 14.44 -0.41
N ILE A 114 -36.29 13.29 0.09
CA ILE A 114 -36.77 12.69 1.33
C ILE A 114 -36.53 13.64 2.51
N ALA A 115 -35.31 14.16 2.67
CA ALA A 115 -34.98 15.07 3.75
C ALA A 115 -35.68 16.43 3.64
N GLN A 116 -35.86 16.94 2.42
CA GLN A 116 -36.53 18.22 2.19
C GLN A 116 -38.03 18.16 2.50
N THR A 117 -38.68 17.03 2.17
CA THR A 117 -40.14 16.87 2.25
C THR A 117 -40.60 16.37 3.62
N ALA A 118 -39.73 15.72 4.38
CA ALA A 118 -40.03 15.25 5.73
C ALA A 118 -40.55 16.36 6.66
N LEU A 119 -41.42 15.96 7.59
CA LEU A 119 -41.92 16.82 8.66
C LEU A 119 -40.76 17.24 9.58
N GLU A 120 -40.90 18.39 10.23
CA GLU A 120 -39.89 18.86 11.18
C GLU A 120 -39.76 17.90 12.37
N GLY A 121 -38.53 17.49 12.67
CA GLY A 121 -38.23 16.50 13.71
C GLY A 121 -38.36 15.04 13.27
N THR A 122 -38.53 14.74 11.98
CA THR A 122 -38.69 13.35 11.50
C THR A 122 -37.43 12.53 11.79
N ASN A 123 -37.59 11.36 12.41
CA ASN A 123 -36.50 10.41 12.62
C ASN A 123 -36.19 9.64 11.33
N LEU A 124 -34.92 9.61 10.91
CA LEU A 124 -34.48 8.93 9.70
C LEU A 124 -33.49 7.82 10.02
N CYS A 125 -33.85 6.58 9.66
CA CYS A 125 -32.99 5.41 9.70
C CYS A 125 -32.72 4.91 8.27
N ILE A 126 -31.47 4.56 7.95
CA ILE A 126 -31.09 4.08 6.62
C ILE A 126 -30.42 2.70 6.71
N ILE A 127 -30.87 1.76 5.88
CA ILE A 127 -30.16 0.51 5.60
C ILE A 127 -29.65 0.60 4.16
N TYR A 128 -28.34 0.61 3.98
CA TYR A 128 -27.68 0.66 2.68
C TYR A 128 -26.96 -0.65 2.42
N SER A 129 -27.38 -1.36 1.38
CA SER A 129 -26.78 -2.60 0.93
C SER A 129 -26.20 -2.39 -0.45
N ASN A 130 -24.90 -2.64 -0.61
CA ASN A 130 -24.23 -2.55 -1.91
C ASN A 130 -23.42 -3.81 -2.20
N SER A 131 -23.66 -4.42 -3.37
CA SER A 131 -22.92 -5.60 -3.83
C SER A 131 -21.45 -5.32 -4.19
N LEU A 132 -21.08 -4.06 -4.42
CA LEU A 132 -19.75 -3.61 -4.84
C LEU A 132 -18.90 -3.03 -3.70
N ASN A 133 -19.37 -3.06 -2.44
CA ASN A 133 -18.70 -2.42 -1.30
C ASN A 133 -18.31 -0.95 -1.59
N PHE A 134 -19.22 -0.22 -2.22
CA PHE A 134 -19.04 1.20 -2.56
C PHE A 134 -20.06 2.05 -1.81
N LEU A 135 -19.62 3.17 -1.25
CA LEU A 135 -20.51 4.17 -0.67
C LEU A 135 -19.89 5.56 -0.86
N SER A 136 -20.58 6.45 -1.58
CA SER A 136 -20.12 7.82 -1.79
C SER A 136 -20.59 8.76 -0.67
N LYS A 137 -19.67 9.63 -0.22
CA LYS A 137 -19.97 10.78 0.65
C LYS A 137 -21.07 11.71 0.11
N LEU A 138 -21.29 11.73 -1.20
CA LEU A 138 -22.27 12.62 -1.84
C LEU A 138 -23.72 12.24 -1.47
N TYR A 139 -24.00 10.96 -1.25
CA TYR A 139 -25.36 10.51 -0.93
C TYR A 139 -25.93 11.15 0.32
N PHE A 140 -25.10 11.31 1.35
CA PHE A 140 -25.55 11.85 2.64
C PHE A 140 -25.18 13.32 2.86
N ARG A 141 -24.45 13.92 1.91
CA ARG A 141 -24.08 15.34 1.99
C ARG A 141 -25.31 16.24 2.08
N GLU A 142 -26.30 16.00 1.23
CA GLU A 142 -27.52 16.81 1.22
C GLU A 142 -28.33 16.63 2.51
N LEU A 143 -28.38 15.41 3.07
CA LEU A 143 -29.04 15.16 4.36
C LEU A 143 -28.46 16.04 5.49
N SER A 144 -27.16 16.33 5.44
CA SER A 144 -26.51 17.18 6.44
C SER A 144 -26.97 18.64 6.40
N LEU A 145 -27.50 19.12 5.26
CA LEU A 145 -28.04 20.47 5.12
C LEU A 145 -29.41 20.61 5.79
N TYR A 146 -30.17 19.52 5.92
CA TYR A 146 -31.53 19.50 6.46
C TYR A 146 -31.62 19.02 7.91
N ARG A 147 -30.54 19.12 8.70
CA ARG A 147 -30.50 18.73 10.13
C ARG A 147 -31.57 19.39 11.02
N LYS A 148 -32.16 20.51 10.60
CA LYS A 148 -33.29 21.15 11.30
C LYS A 148 -34.61 20.42 11.09
N LYS A 149 -34.76 19.72 9.94
CA LYS A 149 -35.97 18.99 9.58
C LYS A 149 -35.88 17.52 9.97
N VAL A 150 -34.77 16.86 9.68
CA VAL A 150 -34.58 15.43 9.91
C VAL A 150 -33.53 15.16 10.97
N LYS A 151 -33.85 14.27 11.90
CA LYS A 151 -32.93 13.69 12.86
C LYS A 151 -32.32 12.42 12.26
N LEU A 152 -31.01 12.41 12.02
CA LEU A 152 -30.29 11.27 11.45
C LEU A 152 -29.92 10.29 12.57
N CYS A 153 -30.73 9.25 12.76
CA CYS A 153 -30.62 8.41 13.95
C CYS A 153 -29.71 7.19 13.75
N GLU A 154 -29.98 6.36 12.74
CA GLU A 154 -29.29 5.08 12.55
C GLU A 154 -28.93 4.83 11.08
N LEU A 155 -27.68 4.42 10.82
CA LEU A 155 -27.20 3.97 9.50
C LEU A 155 -26.65 2.55 9.62
N HIS A 156 -27.15 1.65 8.78
CA HIS A 156 -26.58 0.31 8.58
C HIS A 156 -25.99 0.23 7.19
N VAL A 157 -24.71 -0.13 7.08
CA VAL A 157 -24.04 -0.38 5.80
C VAL A 157 -23.70 -1.86 5.73
N LEU A 158 -24.23 -2.52 4.71
CA LEU A 158 -24.08 -3.95 4.45
C LEU A 158 -23.18 -4.14 3.22
N GLY A 159 -22.00 -4.71 3.44
CA GLY A 159 -21.09 -5.15 2.38
C GLY A 159 -21.36 -6.59 1.93
N ASN A 160 -20.73 -6.97 0.82
CA ASN A 160 -20.81 -8.31 0.23
C ASN A 160 -19.86 -9.33 0.89
N GLY A 161 -19.05 -8.93 1.87
CA GLY A 161 -18.15 -9.83 2.63
C GLY A 161 -16.96 -10.41 1.85
N GLU A 162 -16.97 -10.33 0.52
CA GLU A 162 -15.81 -10.65 -0.33
C GLU A 162 -14.80 -9.50 -0.25
N ALA A 163 -13.58 -9.81 0.21
CA ALA A 163 -12.51 -8.85 0.43
C ALA A 163 -11.91 -8.39 -0.90
N ASN A 164 -12.50 -7.37 -1.53
CA ASN A 164 -11.88 -6.71 -2.67
C ASN A 164 -10.85 -5.68 -2.18
N LYS A 165 -9.70 -5.57 -2.85
CA LYS A 165 -8.65 -4.60 -2.49
C LYS A 165 -9.09 -3.13 -2.63
N ASP A 166 -10.12 -2.91 -3.44
CA ASP A 166 -10.65 -1.58 -3.79
C ASP A 166 -12.03 -1.30 -3.17
N GLU A 167 -12.20 -1.61 -1.88
CA GLU A 167 -13.37 -1.15 -1.13
C GLU A 167 -13.38 0.38 -1.04
N MET A 168 -14.31 1.02 -1.75
CA MET A 168 -14.48 2.48 -1.84
C MET A 168 -15.71 2.92 -1.03
N CYS A 169 -15.71 2.56 0.26
CA CYS A 169 -16.70 3.04 1.22
C CYS A 169 -16.19 4.30 1.93
N ASP A 170 -16.79 5.44 1.59
CA ASP A 170 -16.60 6.70 2.28
C ASP A 170 -17.72 6.96 3.28
N LEU A 171 -17.37 7.09 4.56
CA LEU A 171 -18.32 7.26 5.65
C LEU A 171 -18.15 8.61 6.33
N ASN A 172 -19.27 9.32 6.46
CA ASN A 172 -19.38 10.48 7.33
C ASN A 172 -20.27 10.11 8.51
N THR A 173 -19.81 10.35 9.72
CA THR A 173 -20.53 10.06 10.98
C THR A 173 -21.65 11.09 11.24
N LEU A 174 -22.54 11.25 10.25
CA LEU A 174 -23.70 12.14 10.31
C LEU A 174 -24.79 11.59 11.21
N PHE A 175 -24.95 10.27 11.24
CA PHE A 175 -25.94 9.55 12.02
C PHE A 175 -25.44 9.34 13.45
N GLU A 176 -26.35 9.42 14.42
CA GLU A 176 -26.03 9.18 15.84
C GLU A 176 -25.46 7.77 16.07
N ARG A 177 -25.90 6.79 15.28
CA ARG A 177 -25.40 5.41 15.30
C ARG A 177 -25.11 4.93 13.88
N THR A 178 -23.91 4.41 13.66
CA THR A 178 -23.51 3.82 12.37
C THR A 178 -22.98 2.40 12.61
N TYR A 179 -23.52 1.45 11.85
CA TYR A 179 -23.14 0.04 11.90
C TYR A 179 -22.57 -0.39 10.56
N LEU A 180 -21.42 -1.06 10.57
CA LEU A 180 -20.86 -1.73 9.40
C LEU A 180 -20.95 -3.25 9.60
N TYR A 181 -21.43 -3.94 8.57
CA TYR A 181 -21.51 -5.39 8.55
C TYR A 181 -20.83 -5.90 7.28
N ASN A 182 -20.07 -6.99 7.41
CA ASN A 182 -19.39 -7.67 6.30
C ASN A 182 -18.51 -6.73 5.45
N LEU A 183 -17.87 -5.75 6.10
CA LEU A 183 -16.88 -4.85 5.50
C LEU A 183 -15.61 -4.92 6.35
N ASN A 184 -14.52 -5.33 5.71
CA ASN A 184 -13.22 -5.47 6.38
C ASN A 184 -12.37 -4.21 6.23
N SER A 185 -12.62 -3.40 5.20
CA SER A 185 -11.91 -2.15 4.95
C SER A 185 -12.89 -1.01 4.62
N ILE A 186 -12.49 0.21 4.96
CA ILE A 186 -13.16 1.42 4.49
C ILE A 186 -12.14 2.40 3.94
N TYR A 187 -12.52 3.12 2.88
CA TYR A 187 -11.63 4.09 2.25
C TYR A 187 -11.47 5.33 3.12
N SER A 188 -12.58 5.89 3.61
CA SER A 188 -12.48 7.05 4.50
C SER A 188 -13.55 7.07 5.59
N LEU A 189 -13.15 7.57 6.76
CA LEU A 189 -14.02 7.81 7.90
C LEU A 189 -13.82 9.25 8.39
N ASP A 190 -14.85 10.08 8.21
CA ASP A 190 -14.88 11.45 8.72
C ASP A 190 -15.71 11.48 10.02
N ILE A 191 -15.01 11.68 11.14
CA ILE A 191 -15.58 11.81 12.48
C ILE A 191 -15.99 13.28 12.69
N GLN A 192 -17.30 13.53 12.60
CA GLN A 192 -17.88 14.87 12.78
C GLN A 192 -18.24 15.16 14.23
N ASN A 193 -18.67 14.13 14.95
CA ASN A 193 -19.07 14.22 16.35
C ASN A 193 -18.66 12.94 17.08
N THR A 194 -17.82 13.07 18.08
CA THR A 194 -17.24 11.97 18.86
C THR A 194 -18.23 11.32 19.81
N SER A 195 -19.38 11.98 20.08
CA SER A 195 -20.49 11.38 20.85
C SER A 195 -21.30 10.37 20.04
N HIS A 196 -21.16 10.35 18.71
CA HIS A 196 -21.84 9.37 17.87
C HIS A 196 -21.22 7.98 18.05
N GLN A 197 -22.02 6.94 17.87
CA GLN A 197 -21.55 5.55 18.01
C GLN A 197 -21.22 4.97 16.64
N PHE A 198 -20.00 4.48 16.50
CA PHE A 198 -19.56 3.72 15.33
C PHE A 198 -19.26 2.28 15.75
N ILE A 199 -19.90 1.32 15.09
CA ILE A 199 -19.87 -0.10 15.47
C ILE A 199 -19.51 -0.91 14.24
N ALA A 200 -18.33 -1.51 14.24
CA ALA A 200 -17.82 -2.28 13.11
C ALA A 200 -16.97 -3.45 13.64
N GLU A 201 -17.59 -4.61 13.83
CA GLU A 201 -16.94 -5.76 14.49
C GLU A 201 -15.86 -6.42 13.63
N ASP A 202 -16.03 -6.38 12.31
CA ASP A 202 -15.14 -7.02 11.33
C ASP A 202 -14.14 -6.07 10.66
N LEU A 203 -14.19 -4.78 10.99
CA LEU A 203 -13.33 -3.77 10.40
C LEU A 203 -11.87 -3.99 10.81
N ASP A 204 -11.01 -4.22 9.82
CA ASP A 204 -9.57 -4.45 9.96
C ASP A 204 -8.76 -3.21 9.56
N THR A 205 -9.18 -2.51 8.50
CA THR A 205 -8.41 -1.42 7.89
C THR A 205 -9.25 -0.16 7.67
N ILE A 206 -8.68 0.99 8.02
CA ILE A 206 -9.17 2.32 7.65
C ILE A 206 -8.10 3.00 6.80
N LYS A 207 -8.38 3.25 5.52
CA LYS A 207 -7.38 3.90 4.65
C LYS A 207 -7.18 5.37 5.04
N GLN A 208 -8.27 6.11 5.30
CA GLN A 208 -8.21 7.52 5.69
C GLN A 208 -9.09 7.82 6.91
N LEU A 209 -8.50 8.31 7.99
CA LEU A 209 -9.21 8.75 9.19
C LEU A 209 -9.09 10.27 9.37
N ASN A 210 -10.23 10.95 9.39
CA ASN A 210 -10.28 12.40 9.58
C ASN A 210 -11.14 12.76 10.80
N TYR A 211 -10.59 13.59 11.69
CA TYR A 211 -11.35 14.22 12.77
C TYR A 211 -11.69 15.65 12.36
N LEU A 212 -12.96 16.04 12.50
CA LEU A 212 -13.38 17.43 12.36
C LEU A 212 -12.97 18.26 13.58
N VAL A 213 -13.07 17.65 14.76
CA VAL A 213 -12.68 18.23 16.05
C VAL A 213 -11.85 17.18 16.79
N TYR A 214 -10.69 17.58 17.30
CA TYR A 214 -9.83 16.75 18.14
C TYR A 214 -10.20 17.01 19.60
N ASP A 215 -10.79 16.01 20.26
CA ASP A 215 -11.23 16.08 21.66
C ASP A 215 -10.82 14.82 22.46
N GLU A 216 -11.06 14.80 23.78
CA GLU A 216 -10.73 13.66 24.63
C GLU A 216 -11.51 12.38 24.26
N ALA A 217 -12.75 12.53 23.78
CA ALA A 217 -13.64 11.42 23.44
C ALA A 217 -13.20 10.67 22.17
N SER A 218 -12.37 11.31 21.32
CA SER A 218 -11.83 10.77 20.07
C SER A 218 -11.18 9.40 20.26
N SER A 219 -10.45 9.18 21.36
CA SER A 219 -9.78 7.90 21.66
C SER A 219 -10.75 6.73 21.85
N SER A 220 -11.94 7.00 22.38
CA SER A 220 -12.98 6.00 22.67
C SER A 220 -13.89 5.70 21.48
N PHE A 221 -13.87 6.54 20.45
CA PHE A 221 -14.79 6.46 19.32
C PHE A 221 -14.70 5.11 18.59
N LEU A 222 -13.49 4.62 18.36
CA LEU A 222 -13.22 3.33 17.70
C LEU A 222 -13.16 2.15 18.68
N SER A 223 -13.59 2.31 19.93
CA SER A 223 -13.56 1.24 20.94
C SER A 223 -14.41 0.02 20.57
N ARG A 224 -15.41 0.18 19.71
CA ARG A 224 -16.28 -0.88 19.18
C ARG A 224 -15.80 -1.46 17.84
N CYS A 225 -14.51 -1.29 17.53
CA CYS A 225 -13.83 -1.89 16.39
C CYS A 225 -12.72 -2.84 16.89
N PRO A 226 -13.05 -4.01 17.45
CA PRO A 226 -12.10 -4.86 18.16
C PRO A 226 -11.01 -5.46 17.26
N LYS A 227 -11.29 -5.62 15.96
CA LYS A 227 -10.38 -6.20 14.97
C LYS A 227 -9.56 -5.15 14.22
N LEU A 228 -9.70 -3.85 14.51
CA LEU A 228 -8.98 -2.79 13.81
C LEU A 228 -7.46 -2.96 13.99
N ARG A 229 -6.75 -3.25 12.88
CA ARG A 229 -5.30 -3.40 12.88
C ARG A 229 -4.60 -2.22 12.24
N VAL A 230 -5.12 -1.65 11.15
CA VAL A 230 -4.38 -0.68 10.35
C VAL A 230 -5.17 0.61 10.13
N ILE A 231 -4.52 1.74 10.39
CA ILE A 231 -4.96 3.06 9.94
C ILE A 231 -3.88 3.62 8.98
N GLU A 232 -4.14 3.57 7.68
CA GLU A 232 -3.12 3.87 6.67
C GLU A 232 -2.78 5.35 6.55
N SER A 233 -3.71 6.24 6.92
CA SER A 233 -3.51 7.69 6.92
C SER A 233 -4.43 8.38 7.90
N MET A 234 -3.83 9.04 8.89
CA MET A 234 -4.46 10.03 9.76
C MET A 234 -3.63 11.31 9.72
N LYS A 235 -4.25 12.48 9.68
CA LYS A 235 -3.49 13.75 9.77
C LYS A 235 -2.94 13.93 11.18
N PHE A 236 -1.79 14.58 11.30
CA PHE A 236 -1.30 15.00 12.62
C PHE A 236 -2.38 15.80 13.37
N PRO A 237 -2.65 15.47 14.64
CA PRO A 237 -3.74 16.10 15.38
C PRO A 237 -3.45 17.58 15.61
N VAL A 238 -4.44 18.43 15.35
CA VAL A 238 -4.33 19.88 15.56
C VAL A 238 -5.26 20.24 16.72
N GLY A 239 -4.71 20.74 17.81
CA GLY A 239 -5.46 21.00 19.03
C GLY A 239 -4.72 21.91 19.99
N ASP A 240 -5.25 21.99 21.21
CA ASP A 240 -4.61 22.73 22.30
C ASP A 240 -3.28 22.05 22.67
N PRO A 241 -2.14 22.76 22.62
CA PRO A 241 -0.84 22.19 22.96
C PRO A 241 -0.75 21.67 24.40
N ASP A 242 -1.61 22.14 25.32
CA ASP A 242 -1.60 21.70 26.71
C ASP A 242 -2.40 20.41 26.96
N MET A 243 -3.21 19.98 25.98
CA MET A 243 -4.01 18.76 26.06
C MET A 243 -3.40 17.65 25.23
N SER A 244 -3.13 16.50 25.86
CA SER A 244 -2.66 15.33 25.13
C SER A 244 -3.77 14.72 24.26
N PHE A 245 -3.44 14.45 23.00
CA PHE A 245 -4.33 13.74 22.08
C PHE A 245 -3.99 12.25 22.06
N ARG A 246 -4.92 11.42 22.54
CA ARG A 246 -4.78 9.97 22.55
C ARG A 246 -5.27 9.34 21.26
N LEU A 247 -4.38 8.59 20.59
CA LEU A 247 -4.66 7.88 19.36
C LEU A 247 -5.59 6.67 19.58
N PRO A 248 -6.38 6.28 18.56
CA PRO A 248 -7.19 5.07 18.64
C PRO A 248 -6.32 3.80 18.66
N ARG A 249 -6.81 2.78 19.35
CA ARG A 249 -6.14 1.47 19.45
C ARG A 249 -6.08 0.77 18.09
N CYS A 250 -4.86 0.45 17.63
CA CYS A 250 -4.60 -0.36 16.44
C CYS A 250 -3.18 -0.96 16.47
N ASP A 251 -2.84 -1.81 15.50
CA ASP A 251 -1.50 -2.38 15.37
C ASP A 251 -0.53 -1.41 14.68
N SER A 252 -0.99 -0.73 13.62
CA SER A 252 -0.18 0.18 12.79
C SER A 252 -0.96 1.45 12.46
N ILE A 253 -0.28 2.60 12.56
CA ILE A 253 -0.84 3.90 12.21
C ILE A 253 0.17 4.76 11.43
N THR A 254 -0.34 5.48 10.43
CA THR A 254 0.43 6.50 9.72
C THR A 254 -0.08 7.90 10.06
N LEU A 255 0.81 8.75 10.55
CA LEU A 255 0.54 10.17 10.78
C LEU A 255 1.10 10.99 9.61
N THR A 256 0.24 11.74 8.93
CA THR A 256 0.56 12.47 7.70
C THR A 256 0.41 13.97 7.87
N HIS A 257 1.01 14.73 6.94
CA HIS A 257 0.90 16.19 6.86
C HIS A 257 1.47 16.93 8.08
N PHE A 258 2.57 16.42 8.66
CA PHE A 258 3.31 17.20 9.66
C PHE A 258 3.88 18.48 9.02
N VAL A 259 3.76 19.61 9.70
CA VAL A 259 4.23 20.92 9.25
C VAL A 259 5.17 21.49 10.30
N SER A 260 6.44 21.65 9.93
CA SER A 260 7.44 22.28 10.80
C SER A 260 7.01 23.68 11.28
N GLY A 261 7.26 23.99 12.55
CA GLY A 261 6.91 25.27 13.17
C GLY A 261 5.46 25.38 13.66
N SER A 262 4.61 24.38 13.40
CA SER A 262 3.28 24.28 14.02
C SER A 262 3.39 23.72 15.44
N HIS A 263 2.52 24.19 16.33
CA HIS A 263 2.44 23.67 17.70
C HIS A 263 1.45 22.51 17.71
N TYR A 264 1.95 21.29 17.96
CA TYR A 264 1.14 20.09 18.04
C TYR A 264 0.91 19.70 19.50
N PRO A 265 -0.29 19.20 19.85
CA PRO A 265 -0.52 18.61 21.17
C PRO A 265 0.37 17.37 21.39
N PRO A 266 0.71 17.04 22.65
CA PRO A 266 1.34 15.77 22.98
C PRO A 266 0.51 14.59 22.47
N VAL A 267 1.11 13.70 21.69
CA VAL A 267 0.41 12.56 21.09
C VAL A 267 0.65 11.32 21.95
N ASP A 268 -0.42 10.79 22.54
CA ASP A 268 -0.40 9.54 23.29
C ASP A 268 -0.79 8.36 22.37
N GLY A 269 0.22 7.57 22.03
CA GLY A 269 0.12 6.34 21.25
C GLY A 269 0.29 5.07 22.07
N GLN A 270 -0.01 5.07 23.38
CA GLN A 270 0.12 3.90 24.25
C GLN A 270 -0.57 2.64 23.71
N ASP A 271 -1.70 2.82 23.02
CA ASP A 271 -2.52 1.73 22.47
C ASP A 271 -2.09 1.26 21.06
N ILE A 272 -1.02 1.83 20.49
CA ILE A 272 -0.43 1.42 19.22
C ILE A 272 0.60 0.32 19.46
N ARG A 273 0.43 -0.84 18.82
CA ARG A 273 1.10 -2.08 19.24
C ARG A 273 2.35 -2.48 18.45
N LYS A 274 2.48 -2.05 17.21
CA LYS A 274 3.54 -2.54 16.32
C LYS A 274 4.26 -1.41 15.61
N GLU A 275 3.55 -0.61 14.81
CA GLU A 275 4.20 0.26 13.82
C GLU A 275 3.65 1.69 13.82
N LEU A 276 4.54 2.64 13.58
CA LEU A 276 4.23 4.04 13.40
C LEU A 276 4.95 4.51 12.15
N THR A 277 4.21 5.10 11.22
CA THR A 277 4.79 5.79 10.07
C THR A 277 4.56 7.29 10.20
N LEU A 278 5.62 8.09 10.09
CA LEU A 278 5.53 9.54 10.08
C LEU A 278 5.81 10.06 8.67
N VAL A 279 4.87 10.85 8.16
CA VAL A 279 4.94 11.45 6.82
C VAL A 279 4.84 12.97 6.97
N PRO A 280 5.97 13.69 6.95
CA PRO A 280 5.96 15.13 6.90
C PRO A 280 5.36 15.65 5.60
N SER A 281 4.86 16.88 5.66
CA SER A 281 4.43 17.59 4.46
C SER A 281 5.64 17.89 3.56
N LEU A 282 5.39 17.99 2.25
CA LEU A 282 6.41 18.34 1.25
C LEU A 282 7.13 19.69 1.50
N ARG A 283 6.64 20.51 2.43
CA ARG A 283 7.23 21.80 2.81
C ARG A 283 8.10 21.73 4.06
N SER A 284 8.19 20.57 4.69
CA SER A 284 8.95 20.37 5.92
C SER A 284 10.28 19.71 5.57
N ASP A 285 11.30 20.55 5.33
CA ASP A 285 12.63 20.06 4.94
C ASP A 285 13.33 19.36 6.11
N ASP A 286 13.33 19.94 7.30
CA ASP A 286 13.92 19.34 8.51
C ASP A 286 12.85 19.22 9.62
N PRO A 287 12.07 18.13 9.65
CA PRO A 287 10.98 17.99 10.60
C PRO A 287 11.50 17.72 12.02
N GLN A 288 10.97 18.46 12.99
CA GLN A 288 11.18 18.24 14.41
C GLN A 288 9.90 17.70 15.03
N PHE A 289 9.87 16.39 15.30
CA PHE A 289 8.78 15.77 16.03
C PHE A 289 8.97 15.98 17.53
N SER A 290 7.89 16.30 18.24
CA SER A 290 7.96 16.51 19.68
C SER A 290 6.77 15.90 20.41
N ASN A 291 6.98 15.54 21.68
CA ASN A 291 5.94 15.06 22.59
C ASN A 291 5.18 13.81 22.07
N LEU A 292 5.89 12.86 21.46
CA LEU A 292 5.31 11.60 20.97
C LEU A 292 5.52 10.49 22.00
N PHE A 293 4.44 9.95 22.58
CA PHE A 293 4.50 8.90 23.58
C PHE A 293 4.04 7.55 23.01
N PHE A 294 4.99 6.68 22.63
CA PHE A 294 4.71 5.38 22.03
C PHE A 294 5.51 4.26 22.72
N PRO A 295 5.17 3.90 23.96
CA PRO A 295 5.93 2.96 24.78
C PRO A 295 5.91 1.51 24.29
N SER A 296 4.98 1.14 23.41
CA SER A 296 4.81 -0.22 22.89
C SER A 296 5.28 -0.39 21.44
N LEU A 297 5.86 0.66 20.85
CA LEU A 297 6.25 0.69 19.44
C LEU A 297 7.39 -0.27 19.14
N ARG A 298 7.28 -1.06 18.07
CA ARG A 298 8.34 -1.99 17.62
C ARG A 298 9.07 -1.47 16.39
N LYS A 299 8.34 -0.82 15.47
CA LYS A 299 8.86 -0.28 14.22
C LYS A 299 8.46 1.18 14.04
N LEU A 300 9.43 2.02 13.69
CA LEU A 300 9.21 3.42 13.31
C LEU A 300 9.66 3.59 11.86
N THR A 301 8.83 4.20 11.02
CA THR A 301 9.15 4.49 9.62
C THR A 301 8.98 5.97 9.34
N LEU A 302 9.98 6.58 8.71
CA LEU A 302 9.96 7.94 8.21
C LEU A 302 9.82 7.91 6.69
N ARG A 303 8.73 8.46 6.15
CA ARG A 303 8.56 8.60 4.70
C ARG A 303 8.87 10.03 4.29
N LEU A 304 10.10 10.24 3.86
CA LEU A 304 10.63 11.53 3.44
C LEU A 304 10.74 11.58 1.91
N ASN A 305 11.09 12.75 1.39
CA ASN A 305 11.47 12.85 0.00
C ASN A 305 12.91 12.35 -0.15
N ASP A 306 13.10 11.10 -0.59
CA ASP A 306 14.43 10.44 -0.65
C ASP A 306 15.43 11.08 -1.63
N THR A 307 15.12 12.24 -2.20
CA THR A 307 16.03 12.96 -3.10
C THR A 307 17.16 13.66 -2.37
N MET A 308 16.97 14.05 -1.10
CA MET A 308 17.95 14.81 -0.32
C MET A 308 18.11 14.22 1.09
N SER A 309 19.25 14.53 1.72
CA SER A 309 19.49 14.21 3.13
C SER A 309 18.67 15.18 4.00
N HIS A 310 17.93 14.65 4.97
CA HIS A 310 17.09 15.44 5.87
C HIS A 310 17.59 15.35 7.31
N SER A 311 17.59 16.46 8.04
CA SER A 311 17.86 16.45 9.49
C SER A 311 16.53 16.30 10.24
N VAL A 312 16.33 15.16 10.89
CA VAL A 312 15.10 14.87 11.65
C VAL A 312 15.44 14.82 13.13
N SER A 313 14.66 15.53 13.95
CA SER A 313 14.86 15.50 15.41
C SER A 313 13.61 15.02 16.13
N PHE A 314 13.82 14.29 17.23
CA PHE A 314 12.78 13.86 18.15
C PHE A 314 13.03 14.47 19.52
N ARG A 315 12.13 15.34 19.98
CA ARG A 315 12.21 15.96 21.31
C ARG A 315 11.14 15.41 22.23
N ASP A 316 11.52 15.05 23.45
CA ASP A 316 10.58 14.57 24.47
C ASP A 316 9.69 13.41 23.96
N CYS A 317 10.27 12.53 23.14
CA CYS A 317 9.59 11.35 22.60
C CYS A 317 9.94 10.10 23.41
N ASN A 318 8.98 9.19 23.56
CA ASN A 318 9.18 7.90 24.21
C ASN A 318 8.99 6.75 23.20
N PHE A 319 10.10 6.12 22.82
CA PHE A 319 10.15 4.95 21.95
C PHE A 319 10.79 3.74 22.64
N SER A 320 10.53 3.57 23.94
CA SER A 320 11.22 2.62 24.84
C SER A 320 11.36 1.18 24.35
N THR A 321 10.48 0.68 23.47
CA THR A 321 10.52 -0.69 22.93
C THR A 321 10.91 -0.80 21.45
N LEU A 322 11.35 0.29 20.83
CA LEU A 322 11.69 0.34 19.41
C LEU A 322 12.81 -0.65 19.08
N LYS A 323 12.60 -1.48 18.05
CA LYS A 323 13.56 -2.49 17.57
C LYS A 323 13.97 -2.27 16.12
N CYS A 324 13.08 -1.73 15.31
CA CYS A 324 13.28 -1.47 13.89
C CYS A 324 13.07 0.01 13.59
N LEU A 325 14.04 0.65 12.95
CA LEU A 325 13.94 2.03 12.48
C LEU A 325 14.16 2.05 10.98
N ASP A 326 13.19 2.61 10.26
CA ASP A 326 13.33 3.00 8.87
C ASP A 326 13.38 4.51 8.81
N CYS A 327 14.59 5.04 8.59
CA CYS A 327 14.84 6.48 8.58
C CYS A 327 14.77 7.07 7.17
N GLY A 328 14.51 6.29 6.11
CA GLY A 328 14.60 6.77 4.72
C GLY A 328 15.92 7.50 4.48
N SER A 329 15.88 8.68 3.85
CA SER A 329 17.06 9.55 3.67
C SER A 329 17.37 10.50 4.84
N SER A 330 16.90 10.24 6.07
CA SER A 330 17.19 11.13 7.23
C SER A 330 18.42 10.78 8.04
N ILE A 331 18.91 11.81 8.73
CA ILE A 331 19.86 11.79 9.83
C ILE A 331 19.10 12.15 11.10
N ILE A 332 19.17 11.29 12.12
CA ILE A 332 18.52 11.51 13.41
C ILE A 332 19.57 11.53 14.51
N PRO A 333 19.72 12.59 15.32
CA PRO A 333 20.68 12.57 16.42
C PRO A 333 20.49 11.33 17.29
N TRP A 334 21.53 10.51 17.47
CA TRP A 334 21.40 9.26 18.25
C TRP A 334 20.95 9.50 19.69
N ALA A 335 21.24 10.69 20.23
CA ALA A 335 20.76 11.16 21.53
C ALA A 335 19.22 11.24 21.60
N ASP A 336 18.55 11.61 20.50
CA ASP A 336 17.09 11.68 20.43
C ASP A 336 16.43 10.30 20.52
N LEU A 337 17.19 9.24 20.21
CA LEU A 337 16.79 7.84 20.32
C LEU A 337 17.33 7.18 21.60
N SER A 338 18.08 7.90 22.45
CA SER A 338 18.80 7.33 23.60
C SER A 338 17.96 7.16 24.87
N SER A 339 16.71 6.66 24.74
CA SER A 339 15.92 6.31 25.93
C SER A 339 16.53 5.09 26.64
N ALA A 340 16.50 5.07 27.97
CA ALA A 340 17.24 4.11 28.81
C ALA A 340 16.94 2.62 28.54
N SER A 341 15.86 2.30 27.84
CA SER A 341 15.44 0.92 27.53
C SER A 341 15.47 0.57 26.03
N LEU A 342 15.85 1.51 25.16
CA LEU A 342 15.80 1.28 23.71
C LEU A 342 16.88 0.30 23.25
N CYS A 343 16.47 -0.68 22.45
CA CYS A 343 17.34 -1.73 21.91
C CYS A 343 17.09 -1.85 20.41
N LEU A 344 17.60 -0.87 19.66
CA LEU A 344 17.54 -0.88 18.20
C LEU A 344 18.39 -2.04 17.65
N ARG A 345 17.77 -2.87 16.81
CA ARG A 345 18.40 -4.05 16.20
C ARG A 345 18.37 -4.01 14.68
N GLU A 346 17.38 -3.35 14.10
CA GLU A 346 17.20 -3.27 12.66
C GLU A 346 17.18 -1.82 12.23
N LEU A 347 17.99 -1.48 11.23
CA LEU A 347 18.05 -0.15 10.63
C LEU A 347 17.84 -0.25 9.12
N MET A 348 16.97 0.58 8.59
CA MET A 348 16.69 0.73 7.17
C MET A 348 16.99 2.19 6.81
N ILE A 349 17.88 2.42 5.83
CA ILE A 349 18.36 3.76 5.46
C ILE A 349 18.55 3.88 3.95
N THR A 350 18.23 5.04 3.41
CA THR A 350 18.56 5.46 2.03
C THR A 350 19.78 6.38 2.09
N LEU A 351 20.93 5.91 1.63
CA LEU A 351 22.20 6.64 1.69
C LEU A 351 22.37 7.56 0.46
N VAL A 352 22.24 8.86 0.69
CA VAL A 352 22.36 9.93 -0.31
C VAL A 352 23.53 10.90 -0.03
N SER A 353 24.05 10.96 1.20
CA SER A 353 25.11 11.90 1.57
C SER A 353 26.24 11.26 2.39
N GLU A 354 27.42 11.89 2.39
CA GLU A 354 28.54 11.50 3.25
C GLU A 354 28.21 11.68 4.74
N GLU A 355 27.40 12.69 5.07
CA GLU A 355 27.00 12.96 6.46
C GLU A 355 26.22 11.77 7.05
N GLN A 356 25.37 11.10 6.25
CA GLN A 356 24.67 9.89 6.67
C GLN A 356 25.60 8.70 6.93
N LEU A 357 26.74 8.62 6.22
CA LEU A 357 27.74 7.58 6.46
C LEU A 357 28.42 7.80 7.81
N HIS A 358 28.90 9.02 8.09
CA HIS A 358 29.47 9.37 9.40
C HIS A 358 28.46 9.18 10.53
N TRP A 359 27.20 9.52 10.27
CA TRP A 359 26.11 9.25 11.19
C TRP A 359 25.95 7.76 11.48
N LEU A 360 25.94 6.90 10.46
CA LEU A 360 25.85 5.45 10.59
C LEU A 360 27.04 4.86 11.36
N GLU A 361 28.26 5.34 11.11
CA GLU A 361 29.46 4.93 11.85
C GLU A 361 29.36 5.26 13.35
N SER A 362 28.77 6.41 13.67
CA SER A 362 28.56 6.84 15.06
C SER A 362 27.40 6.12 15.77
N CYS A 363 26.76 5.13 15.14
CA CYS A 363 25.64 4.40 15.71
C CYS A 363 26.03 3.70 17.01
N PRO A 364 25.39 4.04 18.15
CA PRO A 364 25.72 3.43 19.44
C PRO A 364 25.07 2.05 19.65
N PHE A 365 24.21 1.60 18.72
CA PHE A 365 23.40 0.41 18.88
C PHE A 365 24.02 -0.84 18.22
N PRO A 366 23.89 -2.03 18.82
CA PRO A 366 24.36 -3.28 18.23
C PRO A 366 23.36 -3.79 17.18
N LEU A 367 23.45 -3.27 15.96
CA LEU A 367 22.57 -3.65 14.86
C LEU A 367 22.75 -5.14 14.50
N THR A 368 21.65 -5.87 14.41
CA THR A 368 21.60 -7.23 13.86
C THR A 368 21.30 -7.23 12.37
N LYS A 369 20.53 -6.25 11.89
CA LYS A 369 20.13 -6.11 10.49
C LYS A 369 20.29 -4.68 10.01
N LEU A 370 20.97 -4.49 8.88
CA LEU A 370 21.11 -3.22 8.19
C LEU A 370 20.60 -3.37 6.75
N SER A 371 19.67 -2.52 6.35
CA SER A 371 19.13 -2.49 4.99
C SER A 371 19.39 -1.13 4.36
N ILE A 372 20.15 -1.10 3.27
CA ILE A 372 20.54 0.11 2.55
C ILE A 372 19.78 0.18 1.23
N TYR A 373 19.00 1.25 1.05
CA TYR A 373 18.12 1.49 -0.08
C TYR A 373 18.62 2.58 -1.03
N THR A 374 18.01 2.62 -2.22
CA THR A 374 18.31 3.58 -3.29
C THR A 374 17.32 4.75 -3.29
N PRO A 375 17.78 5.99 -3.52
CA PRO A 375 16.87 7.06 -3.93
C PRO A 375 16.31 6.81 -5.34
N LYS A 376 15.03 7.15 -5.58
CA LYS A 376 14.35 6.94 -6.89
C LYS A 376 14.86 7.84 -8.04
N VAL A 377 15.75 8.81 -7.79
CA VAL A 377 16.16 9.84 -8.78
C VAL A 377 17.62 9.67 -9.23
N ARG A 378 17.90 10.03 -10.50
CA ARG A 378 19.24 10.03 -11.11
C ARG A 378 20.19 10.90 -10.28
N PHE A 379 21.16 10.25 -9.64
CA PHE A 379 22.26 10.92 -8.96
C PHE A 379 23.18 11.60 -9.98
N SER A 380 23.13 12.93 -10.10
CA SER A 380 24.07 13.74 -10.90
C SER A 380 25.37 14.04 -10.16
N ASP A 381 25.36 13.96 -8.83
CA ASP A 381 26.43 14.46 -7.97
C ASP A 381 26.94 13.37 -7.04
N ILE A 382 27.80 12.49 -7.55
CA ILE A 382 28.65 11.69 -6.68
C ILE A 382 29.57 12.66 -5.92
N PRO A 383 29.72 12.54 -4.59
CA PRO A 383 30.65 13.34 -3.82
C PRO A 383 32.01 13.34 -4.50
N SER A 384 32.50 14.54 -4.81
CA SER A 384 33.75 14.68 -5.55
C SER A 384 34.90 14.24 -4.65
N SER A 385 35.45 13.07 -4.96
CA SER A 385 36.85 12.72 -4.76
C SER A 385 37.39 12.92 -3.35
N ARG A 386 37.04 12.02 -2.42
CA ARG A 386 37.97 11.56 -1.38
C ARG A 386 37.73 10.07 -1.16
N SER A 387 38.80 9.29 -1.15
CA SER A 387 38.78 7.92 -0.64
C SER A 387 38.21 7.98 0.78
N PHE A 388 36.99 7.48 0.98
CA PHE A 388 36.46 7.40 2.32
C PHE A 388 37.28 6.34 3.06
N GLU A 389 38.03 6.75 4.08
CA GLU A 389 38.57 5.83 5.09
C GLU A 389 37.41 5.48 6.03
N ILE A 390 36.51 4.63 5.55
CA ILE A 390 35.34 4.20 6.31
C ILE A 390 35.76 3.09 7.26
N SER A 391 35.41 3.23 8.52
CA SER A 391 35.55 2.18 9.50
C SER A 391 34.49 1.09 9.28
N PRO A 392 34.84 -0.20 9.32
CA PRO A 392 33.88 -1.26 9.11
C PRO A 392 32.77 -1.19 10.18
N PHE A 393 31.52 -1.19 9.75
CA PHE A 393 30.36 -1.19 10.65
C PHE A 393 30.06 -2.62 11.12
N LYS A 394 29.47 -2.77 12.31
CA LYS A 394 29.13 -4.08 12.89
C LYS A 394 27.66 -4.38 12.64
N SER A 395 27.37 -5.32 11.75
CA SER A 395 26.02 -5.86 11.56
C SER A 395 26.09 -7.33 11.17
N SER A 396 25.25 -8.19 11.76
CA SER A 396 25.23 -9.61 11.40
C SER A 396 24.59 -9.89 10.04
N VAL A 397 23.60 -9.09 9.64
CA VAL A 397 22.85 -9.24 8.39
C VAL A 397 22.84 -7.89 7.68
N THR A 398 23.26 -7.88 6.42
CA THR A 398 23.29 -6.66 5.60
C THR A 398 22.55 -6.90 4.30
N SER A 399 21.69 -5.98 3.89
CA SER A 399 21.03 -6.01 2.58
C SER A 399 21.24 -4.72 1.81
N LEU A 400 21.57 -4.81 0.52
CA LEU A 400 21.80 -3.66 -0.37
C LEU A 400 21.05 -3.87 -1.69
N GLU A 401 20.44 -2.79 -2.20
CA GLU A 401 19.98 -2.71 -3.60
C GLU A 401 21.09 -2.19 -4.53
N LEU A 402 21.24 -2.76 -5.72
CA LEU A 402 22.20 -2.36 -6.76
C LEU A 402 21.46 -1.98 -8.05
N LYS A 403 21.26 -0.68 -8.25
CA LYS A 403 20.62 -0.06 -9.43
C LYS A 403 21.52 0.96 -10.11
N ASN A 404 22.58 1.43 -9.46
CA ASN A 404 23.47 2.46 -9.99
C ASN A 404 24.92 2.35 -9.48
N LEU A 405 25.82 3.12 -10.10
CA LEU A 405 27.26 3.14 -9.78
C LEU A 405 27.59 3.56 -8.34
N TRP A 406 26.77 4.39 -7.70
CA TRP A 406 26.96 4.78 -6.30
C TRP A 406 26.82 3.58 -5.37
N GLN A 407 25.92 2.66 -5.69
CA GLN A 407 25.71 1.47 -4.87
C GLN A 407 26.78 0.42 -5.08
N CYS A 408 27.33 0.33 -6.30
CA CYS A 408 28.57 -0.41 -6.54
C CYS A 408 29.70 0.12 -5.64
N TYR A 409 29.79 1.43 -5.50
CA TYR A 409 30.77 2.07 -4.64
C TYR A 409 30.55 1.75 -3.15
N LEU A 410 29.31 1.87 -2.66
CA LEU A 410 28.96 1.48 -1.30
C LEU A 410 29.24 -0.01 -1.03
N LEU A 411 28.92 -0.90 -1.97
CA LEU A 411 29.23 -2.32 -1.85
C LEU A 411 30.74 -2.53 -1.68
N GLN A 412 31.56 -1.95 -2.56
CA GLN A 412 33.00 -2.16 -2.60
C GLN A 412 33.74 -1.52 -1.42
N LYS A 413 33.36 -0.30 -1.01
CA LYS A 413 34.13 0.48 -0.03
C LYS A 413 33.55 0.44 1.39
N LEU A 414 32.26 0.14 1.56
CA LEU A 414 31.59 0.11 2.87
C LEU A 414 31.22 -1.31 3.29
N ILE A 415 30.51 -2.07 2.45
CA ILE A 415 29.93 -3.37 2.85
C ILE A 415 30.98 -4.49 2.83
N ILE A 416 31.72 -4.64 1.74
CA ILE A 416 32.73 -5.69 1.57
C ILE A 416 33.81 -5.63 2.66
N PRO A 417 34.39 -4.45 2.99
CA PRO A 417 35.36 -4.35 4.10
C PRO A 417 34.76 -4.68 5.47
N SER A 418 33.44 -4.59 5.63
CA SER A 418 32.72 -4.91 6.87
C SER A 418 32.32 -6.40 6.97
N ALA A 419 32.73 -7.22 6.01
CA ALA A 419 32.31 -8.61 5.90
C ALA A 419 32.76 -9.50 7.07
N GLU A 420 33.89 -9.21 7.73
CA GLU A 420 34.32 -9.96 8.92
C GLU A 420 33.27 -9.94 10.04
N SER A 421 32.48 -8.86 10.11
CA SER A 421 31.40 -8.71 11.09
C SER A 421 30.03 -9.16 10.56
N THR A 422 29.92 -9.39 9.24
CA THR A 422 28.67 -9.70 8.55
C THR A 422 28.56 -11.19 8.24
N SER A 423 27.67 -11.89 8.96
CA SER A 423 27.40 -13.31 8.72
C SER A 423 26.58 -13.57 7.44
N SER A 424 25.70 -12.64 7.08
CA SER A 424 24.78 -12.78 5.95
C SER A 424 24.69 -11.51 5.12
N LEU A 425 24.97 -11.60 3.82
CA LEU A 425 24.83 -10.49 2.86
C LEU A 425 23.76 -10.80 1.83
N THR A 426 22.83 -9.87 1.62
CA THR A 426 21.81 -9.93 0.56
C THR A 426 22.00 -8.78 -0.42
N ILE A 427 22.15 -9.09 -1.69
CA ILE A 427 22.27 -8.13 -2.78
C ILE A 427 21.07 -8.32 -3.70
N ALA A 428 20.27 -7.28 -3.87
CA ALA A 428 19.19 -7.24 -4.85
C ALA A 428 19.61 -6.28 -5.96
N PHE A 429 19.76 -6.75 -7.20
CA PHE A 429 20.22 -5.90 -8.30
C PHE A 429 19.21 -5.80 -9.44
N ASP A 430 19.28 -4.70 -10.18
CA ASP A 430 18.53 -4.47 -11.41
C ASP A 430 19.52 -4.20 -12.54
N GLU A 431 19.74 -5.21 -13.38
CA GLU A 431 20.71 -5.15 -14.47
C GLU A 431 20.41 -4.00 -15.45
N GLY A 432 19.13 -3.83 -15.80
CA GLY A 432 18.70 -2.80 -16.76
C GLY A 432 18.94 -1.39 -16.22
N ALA A 433 18.61 -1.16 -14.96
CA ALA A 433 18.89 0.13 -14.30
C ALA A 433 20.40 0.40 -14.18
N LEU A 434 21.18 -0.61 -13.80
CA LEU A 434 22.62 -0.49 -13.64
C LEU A 434 23.32 -0.21 -14.98
N MET A 435 22.94 -0.91 -16.04
CA MET A 435 23.43 -0.67 -17.41
C MET A 435 23.17 0.76 -17.87
N ASN A 436 21.94 1.23 -17.68
CA ASN A 436 21.57 2.61 -17.99
C ASN A 436 22.40 3.62 -17.18
N SER A 437 22.69 3.32 -15.91
CA SER A 437 23.55 4.15 -15.05
C SER A 437 24.99 4.20 -15.54
N ILE A 438 25.56 3.08 -15.98
CA ILE A 438 26.94 2.99 -16.50
C ILE A 438 27.04 3.76 -17.81
N ALA A 439 26.14 3.50 -18.77
CA ALA A 439 26.09 4.16 -20.07
C ALA A 439 25.92 5.68 -19.95
N SER A 440 25.12 6.13 -18.98
CA SER A 440 24.89 7.56 -18.76
C SER A 440 26.12 8.29 -18.18
N ASN A 441 27.03 7.59 -17.50
CA ASN A 441 28.15 8.21 -16.78
C ASN A 441 29.45 7.34 -16.77
N PRO A 442 30.08 7.08 -17.92
CA PRO A 442 31.23 6.18 -18.02
C PRO A 442 32.46 6.64 -17.22
N ASN A 443 32.61 7.96 -17.01
CA ASN A 443 33.72 8.52 -16.24
C ASN A 443 33.56 8.40 -14.72
N LEU A 444 32.36 8.10 -14.20
CA LEU A 444 32.13 7.99 -12.76
C LEU A 444 32.76 6.73 -12.18
N ALA A 445 32.79 5.61 -12.90
CA ALA A 445 33.44 4.38 -12.42
C ALA A 445 34.93 4.61 -12.13
N LYS A 446 35.63 5.29 -13.05
CA LYS A 446 37.04 5.70 -12.88
C LYS A 446 37.22 6.74 -11.76
N LYS A 447 36.29 7.69 -11.63
CA LYS A 447 36.31 8.71 -10.55
C LYS A 447 36.09 8.10 -9.16
N CYS A 448 35.31 7.02 -9.08
CA CYS A 448 34.96 6.33 -7.84
C CYS A 448 35.97 5.26 -7.41
N ASP A 449 37.06 5.05 -8.17
CA ASP A 449 38.07 4.01 -7.88
C ASP A 449 37.41 2.62 -7.70
N LEU A 450 36.40 2.33 -8.52
CA LEU A 450 35.80 1.01 -8.62
C LEU A 450 36.79 0.06 -9.29
N ILE A 451 36.92 -1.16 -8.79
CA ILE A 451 37.70 -2.19 -9.47
C ILE A 451 36.91 -2.57 -10.72
N HIS A 452 37.46 -2.27 -11.89
CA HIS A 452 36.84 -2.58 -13.17
C HIS A 452 37.88 -3.12 -14.14
N ASP A 453 37.46 -4.09 -14.95
CA ASP A 453 38.10 -4.44 -16.21
C ASP A 453 37.32 -3.75 -17.35
N GLU A 454 37.90 -3.61 -18.54
CA GLU A 454 37.38 -2.75 -19.63
C GLU A 454 35.86 -2.88 -19.90
N GLU A 455 35.27 -4.05 -19.61
CA GLU A 455 33.85 -4.37 -19.80
C GLU A 455 33.05 -4.64 -18.49
N TYR A 456 33.68 -4.77 -17.31
CA TYR A 456 33.02 -5.31 -16.10
C TYR A 456 33.36 -4.56 -14.81
N ILE A 457 32.41 -4.46 -13.88
CA ILE A 457 32.68 -4.07 -12.48
C ILE A 457 32.93 -5.33 -11.65
N ILE A 458 34.06 -5.37 -10.93
CA ILE A 458 34.50 -6.55 -10.16
C ILE A 458 34.34 -6.31 -8.65
N PHE A 459 33.57 -7.18 -8.00
CA PHE A 459 33.42 -7.20 -6.54
C PHE A 459 34.15 -8.39 -5.93
N LYS A 460 35.18 -8.13 -5.12
CA LYS A 460 35.89 -9.14 -4.34
C LYS A 460 35.12 -9.45 -3.06
N VAL A 461 34.35 -10.54 -3.06
CA VAL A 461 33.49 -10.97 -1.96
C VAL A 461 34.26 -11.92 -1.04
N PRO A 462 34.58 -11.53 0.21
CA PRO A 462 35.24 -12.42 1.16
C PRO A 462 34.31 -13.51 1.68
N PHE A 463 34.88 -14.50 2.38
CA PHE A 463 34.11 -15.57 2.99
C PHE A 463 33.04 -15.04 3.95
N MET A 464 31.82 -15.57 3.82
CA MET A 464 30.68 -15.29 4.71
C MET A 464 29.80 -16.53 4.89
N GLN A 465 29.01 -16.59 5.95
CA GLN A 465 28.17 -17.77 6.21
C GLN A 465 27.02 -17.89 5.19
N ARG A 466 26.37 -16.77 4.86
CA ARG A 466 25.26 -16.74 3.90
C ARG A 466 25.44 -15.60 2.88
N PHE A 467 25.37 -15.91 1.60
CA PHE A 467 25.36 -14.93 0.52
C PHE A 467 24.09 -15.10 -0.30
N ARG A 468 23.33 -14.01 -0.52
CA ARG A 468 22.10 -14.02 -1.30
C ARG A 468 22.18 -12.98 -2.42
N LEU A 469 21.97 -13.39 -3.66
CA LEU A 469 21.97 -12.51 -4.84
C LEU A 469 20.68 -12.67 -5.64
N ILE A 470 19.91 -11.59 -5.81
CA ILE A 470 18.59 -11.61 -6.46
C ILE A 470 18.53 -10.54 -7.54
N ASP A 471 18.07 -10.91 -8.73
CA ASP A 471 17.72 -9.95 -9.79
C ASP A 471 16.24 -9.52 -9.65
N MET A 472 16.00 -8.22 -9.56
CA MET A 472 14.69 -7.58 -9.33
C MET A 472 14.09 -6.89 -10.57
N SER A 473 14.71 -6.99 -11.74
CA SER A 473 14.32 -6.31 -13.00
C SER A 473 12.84 -6.41 -13.39
N HIS A 474 12.11 -7.44 -12.95
CA HIS A 474 10.67 -7.63 -13.24
C HIS A 474 9.69 -7.04 -12.21
N TYR A 475 10.17 -6.61 -11.03
CA TYR A 475 9.30 -6.06 -9.97
C TYR A 475 8.91 -4.59 -10.23
N GLU A 476 9.83 -3.77 -10.75
CA GLU A 476 9.55 -2.35 -10.99
C GLU A 476 8.63 -2.11 -12.19
N ASP A 477 8.71 -2.93 -13.25
CA ASP A 477 7.87 -2.77 -14.45
C ASP A 477 6.36 -3.04 -14.18
N ARG A 478 6.06 -3.74 -13.08
CA ARG A 478 4.69 -3.98 -12.60
C ARG A 478 4.23 -2.94 -11.57
N ASN A 479 5.12 -2.49 -10.69
CA ASN A 479 4.84 -1.37 -9.81
C ASN A 479 4.72 -0.05 -10.59
N LEU A 480 5.41 0.12 -11.72
CA LEU A 480 5.24 1.27 -12.61
C LEU A 480 3.87 1.23 -13.30
N LYS A 481 3.29 0.07 -13.61
CA LYS A 481 1.90 0.01 -14.12
C LYS A 481 0.85 0.26 -13.05
N ALA A 482 1.14 -0.08 -11.79
CA ALA A 482 0.29 0.26 -10.65
C ALA A 482 0.45 1.72 -10.18
N GLU A 483 1.69 2.27 -10.20
CA GLU A 483 2.02 3.65 -9.83
C GLU A 483 1.72 4.65 -10.96
N HIS A 484 1.75 4.25 -12.24
CA HIS A 484 1.33 5.11 -13.37
C HIS A 484 -0.19 5.29 -13.46
N MET A 485 -0.99 4.50 -12.74
CA MET A 485 -2.40 4.84 -12.53
C MET A 485 -2.63 5.79 -11.35
N SER A 486 -1.64 5.97 -10.47
CA SER A 486 -1.76 6.86 -9.30
C SER A 486 -0.94 8.15 -9.36
N ASN A 487 0.05 8.29 -10.26
CA ASN A 487 0.95 9.45 -10.31
C ASN A 487 1.12 10.05 -11.72
N VAL A 488 0.03 10.35 -12.43
CA VAL A 488 0.07 11.30 -13.56
C VAL A 488 -0.56 12.62 -13.15
N SER A 489 0.24 13.45 -12.49
CA SER A 489 0.09 14.90 -12.53
C SER A 489 1.45 15.54 -12.80
N SER A 490 1.61 15.99 -14.04
CA SER A 490 2.54 17.02 -14.56
C SER A 490 4.03 16.86 -14.24
N ILE A 491 4.82 16.58 -15.28
CA ILE A 491 5.97 17.40 -15.70
C ILE A 491 6.27 17.07 -17.16
N ASP A 492 6.15 18.08 -18.02
CA ASP A 492 6.64 18.10 -19.39
C ASP A 492 8.16 17.97 -19.39
N VAL A 493 8.68 16.91 -20.01
CA VAL A 493 10.05 16.91 -20.55
C VAL A 493 9.94 16.51 -22.02
N GLY A 494 10.08 17.51 -22.88
CA GLY A 494 10.26 17.27 -24.29
C GLY A 494 11.52 16.45 -24.52
N ASN A 495 11.39 15.37 -25.29
CA ASN A 495 12.49 14.98 -26.14
C ASN A 495 12.00 14.31 -27.44
N SER A 496 12.72 14.68 -28.47
CA SER A 496 12.61 14.32 -29.87
C SER A 496 12.62 12.82 -30.16
N GLY A 497 11.73 12.39 -31.05
CA GLY A 497 11.79 11.07 -31.67
C GLY A 497 10.63 10.87 -32.65
N SER A 498 10.96 10.83 -33.94
CA SER A 498 10.06 10.74 -35.09
C SER A 498 9.06 9.59 -35.06
N SER A 499 7.79 9.87 -35.36
CA SER A 499 6.97 9.08 -36.30
C SER A 499 5.59 9.75 -36.45
N THR A 500 5.18 9.92 -37.69
CA THR A 500 4.06 10.74 -38.16
C THR A 500 2.69 10.23 -37.74
N ALA A 501 1.88 11.16 -37.22
CA ALA A 501 0.45 11.04 -37.08
C ALA A 501 -0.26 10.97 -38.44
N TYR A 502 -1.22 10.06 -38.58
CA TYR A 502 -2.43 10.33 -39.36
C TYR A 502 -3.57 10.58 -38.38
N ALA A 503 -4.10 11.80 -38.48
CA ALA A 503 -5.30 12.27 -37.82
C ALA A 503 -6.53 11.47 -38.26
N ASN A 504 -7.50 11.33 -37.36
CA ASN A 504 -8.90 11.60 -37.66
C ASN A 504 -9.62 12.05 -36.38
N VAL A 505 -9.96 13.33 -36.37
CA VAL A 505 -10.95 13.95 -35.49
C VAL A 505 -12.30 13.83 -36.21
N PHE A 506 -13.35 13.52 -35.44
CA PHE A 506 -14.80 13.75 -35.65
C PHE A 506 -15.67 12.48 -35.52
N PHE A 507 -16.47 12.50 -34.44
CA PHE A 507 -17.73 11.79 -34.14
C PHE A 507 -17.85 10.30 -34.49
N ASP A 508 -18.00 9.47 -33.46
CA ASP A 508 -19.32 8.86 -33.20
C ASP A 508 -19.46 8.35 -31.76
N ILE A 509 -20.61 8.72 -31.18
CA ILE A 509 -21.17 8.15 -29.95
C ILE A 509 -21.67 6.76 -30.32
N ASN A 510 -21.08 5.70 -29.78
CA ASN A 510 -21.79 4.53 -29.24
C ASN A 510 -20.83 3.44 -28.74
N ALA A 511 -21.11 2.98 -27.52
CA ALA A 511 -20.87 1.62 -27.01
C ALA A 511 -19.43 1.08 -26.93
N SER A 512 -18.81 1.30 -25.76
CA SER A 512 -18.21 0.23 -24.94
C SER A 512 -18.38 0.68 -23.49
N SER A 513 -19.41 0.24 -22.76
CA SER A 513 -19.46 -0.98 -21.93
C SER A 513 -18.12 -1.31 -21.27
N ASP A 514 -18.16 -1.21 -19.95
CA ASP A 514 -17.22 -1.70 -18.95
C ASP A 514 -15.99 -0.84 -18.65
N MET A 515 -16.15 -0.12 -17.53
CA MET A 515 -15.16 0.55 -16.67
C MET A 515 -15.28 2.07 -16.64
N ASN A 516 -16.42 2.55 -16.13
CA ASN A 516 -16.46 3.87 -15.50
C ASN A 516 -15.69 3.76 -14.17
N TYR A 517 -14.41 4.13 -14.18
CA TYR A 517 -13.66 4.39 -12.95
C TYR A 517 -14.33 5.57 -12.22
N ALA A 518 -15.21 5.25 -11.28
CA ALA A 518 -15.79 6.23 -10.37
C ALA A 518 -14.76 6.51 -9.27
N VAL A 519 -13.94 7.53 -9.48
CA VAL A 519 -13.02 8.09 -8.48
C VAL A 519 -13.84 8.63 -7.32
N SER A 520 -13.51 8.25 -6.08
CA SER A 520 -14.18 8.80 -4.89
C SER A 520 -14.00 10.34 -4.85
N PRO A 521 -15.01 11.12 -4.44
CA PRO A 521 -14.84 12.56 -4.21
C PRO A 521 -13.69 12.91 -3.24
N SER A 522 -13.32 11.99 -2.35
CA SER A 522 -12.17 12.12 -1.44
C SER A 522 -10.84 12.06 -2.20
N GLU A 523 -10.74 11.16 -3.17
CA GLU A 523 -9.60 11.00 -4.09
C GLU A 523 -9.53 12.17 -5.09
N PHE A 524 -10.70 12.64 -5.58
CA PHE A 524 -10.80 13.85 -6.41
C PHE A 524 -10.34 15.12 -5.66
N ARG A 525 -10.60 15.23 -4.35
CA ARG A 525 -10.15 16.37 -3.52
C ARG A 525 -8.64 16.40 -3.31
N LEU A 526 -7.99 15.25 -3.18
CA LEU A 526 -6.52 15.18 -3.10
C LEU A 526 -5.87 15.70 -4.39
N ASN A 527 -6.46 15.39 -5.55
CA ASN A 527 -5.98 15.88 -6.84
C ASN A 527 -6.41 17.32 -7.15
N SER A 528 -7.52 17.81 -6.59
CA SER A 528 -8.07 19.15 -6.87
C SER A 528 -7.60 20.26 -5.90
N LEU A 529 -6.91 19.93 -4.80
CA LEU A 529 -6.41 20.94 -3.85
C LEU A 529 -5.15 21.68 -4.33
N ALA A 530 -4.60 21.31 -5.49
CA ALA A 530 -3.59 22.08 -6.22
C ALA A 530 -4.26 23.22 -7.03
N GLY A 531 -4.89 24.19 -6.37
CA GLY A 531 -5.45 25.34 -7.11
C GLY A 531 -6.45 26.22 -6.38
N ALA A 532 -6.09 26.76 -5.20
CA ALA A 532 -6.95 27.70 -4.47
C ALA A 532 -7.01 29.13 -5.07
N ASN A 533 -6.64 29.34 -6.34
CA ASN A 533 -6.74 30.64 -7.00
C ASN A 533 -7.53 30.51 -8.32
N SER A 534 -8.64 31.26 -8.43
CA SER A 534 -9.51 31.30 -9.62
C SER A 534 -8.78 31.70 -10.91
N ASP A 535 -7.64 32.38 -10.78
CA ASP A 535 -6.81 32.78 -11.91
C ASP A 535 -5.93 31.65 -12.47
N MET A 536 -5.68 30.57 -11.71
CA MET A 536 -5.01 29.38 -12.25
C MET A 536 -6.00 28.40 -12.91
N ALA A 537 -7.23 28.27 -12.37
CA ALA A 537 -8.29 27.48 -13.01
C ALA A 537 -8.66 28.03 -14.41
N ARG A 538 -8.56 29.36 -14.61
CA ARG A 538 -8.77 30.01 -15.91
C ARG A 538 -7.63 29.86 -16.89
N ARG A 539 -6.41 29.52 -16.45
CA ARG A 539 -5.25 29.33 -17.34
C ARG A 539 -5.18 27.92 -17.95
N GLN A 540 -5.85 26.93 -17.36
CA GLN A 540 -5.97 25.59 -17.93
C GLN A 540 -7.22 25.38 -18.82
N SER A 541 -8.03 26.43 -19.03
CA SER A 541 -9.22 26.39 -19.89
C SER A 541 -9.12 27.28 -21.14
N ALA A 542 -7.91 27.74 -21.49
CA ALA A 542 -7.63 28.44 -22.74
C ALA A 542 -7.04 27.46 -23.78
N ILE A 543 -7.87 27.01 -24.72
CA ILE A 543 -7.40 26.40 -25.97
C ILE A 543 -6.69 27.50 -26.77
N VAL A 544 -5.36 27.52 -26.73
CA VAL A 544 -4.54 28.42 -27.54
C VAL A 544 -4.43 27.82 -28.94
N PHE A 545 -5.15 28.40 -29.90
CA PHE A 545 -4.87 28.17 -31.32
C PHE A 545 -3.58 28.91 -31.69
N SER A 546 -2.49 28.18 -31.91
CA SER A 546 -1.27 28.76 -32.48
C SER A 546 -1.50 29.09 -33.95
N ASN A 547 -1.90 30.34 -34.23
CA ASN A 547 -1.87 30.93 -35.56
C ASN A 547 -0.43 31.04 -36.03
N GLY A 548 -0.15 30.41 -37.18
CA GLY A 548 1.13 30.51 -37.86
C GLY A 548 1.35 31.91 -38.44
N THR A 549 2.54 32.46 -38.20
CA THR A 549 3.08 33.58 -38.97
C THR A 549 4.43 33.18 -39.55
N ARG A 550 4.43 33.10 -40.88
CA ARG A 550 5.58 32.99 -41.77
C ARG A 550 6.56 34.15 -41.56
N GLU A 551 7.86 33.85 -41.49
CA GLU A 551 8.90 34.71 -42.05
C GLU A 551 10.00 33.90 -42.77
N ARG A 552 10.78 34.60 -43.60
CA ARG A 552 11.28 34.21 -44.91
C ARG A 552 12.71 33.64 -44.92
N ARG A 553 12.96 32.89 -46.01
CA ARG A 553 14.24 32.45 -46.62
C ARG A 553 15.44 33.40 -46.47
N ALA A 554 16.63 32.80 -46.34
CA ALA A 554 17.78 33.07 -47.22
C ALA A 554 18.69 31.83 -47.31
N SER A 555 19.28 31.65 -48.49
CA SER A 555 19.93 30.45 -49.04
C SER A 555 21.44 30.65 -49.26
N SER A 556 22.24 29.58 -49.28
CA SER A 556 23.39 29.27 -50.18
C SER A 556 24.39 28.29 -49.51
N ILE A 557 25.19 27.41 -50.14
CA ILE A 557 25.28 26.71 -51.44
C ILE A 557 26.45 25.69 -51.29
N THR A 558 26.25 24.45 -51.79
CA THR A 558 27.21 23.44 -52.35
C THR A 558 28.48 22.94 -51.63
N SER A 559 28.63 21.60 -51.53
CA SER A 559 29.49 20.72 -52.37
C SER A 559 29.65 19.33 -51.72
N THR A 560 29.00 18.26 -52.22
CA THR A 560 29.48 17.18 -53.14
C THR A 560 30.62 16.26 -52.66
N PHE A 561 30.20 15.07 -52.19
CA PHE A 561 30.71 13.70 -52.42
C PHE A 561 32.20 13.33 -52.23
N SER A 562 32.44 12.41 -51.28
CA SER A 562 33.35 11.24 -51.37
C SER A 562 32.93 10.16 -50.34
N PRO A 563 33.18 8.86 -50.58
CA PRO A 563 32.51 7.72 -49.90
C PRO A 563 33.16 7.33 -48.55
N PRO A 564 32.46 6.59 -47.68
CA PRO A 564 32.96 6.28 -46.34
C PRO A 564 34.00 5.16 -46.39
N VAL A 565 35.15 5.40 -45.78
CA VAL A 565 36.06 4.35 -45.30
C VAL A 565 35.44 3.79 -44.03
N ILE A 566 35.17 2.49 -44.02
CA ILE A 566 34.74 1.73 -42.86
C ILE A 566 35.83 1.86 -41.80
N ALA A 567 35.54 2.59 -40.73
CA ALA A 567 36.19 2.40 -39.43
C ALA A 567 35.28 1.46 -38.63
N PRO A 568 35.82 0.51 -37.85
CA PRO A 568 34.99 -0.36 -37.02
C PRO A 568 34.29 0.51 -35.98
N SER A 569 32.97 0.42 -35.92
CA SER A 569 32.21 0.84 -34.75
C SER A 569 32.60 -0.10 -33.61
N GLU A 570 33.38 0.41 -32.66
CA GLU A 570 33.35 -0.10 -31.30
C GLU A 570 31.97 0.27 -30.74
N ASP A 571 31.01 -0.63 -30.90
CA ASP A 571 29.74 -0.58 -30.20
C ASP A 571 29.99 -0.87 -28.70
N PRO A 572 29.41 -0.10 -27.77
CA PRO A 572 29.68 -0.27 -26.35
C PRO A 572 28.74 -1.32 -25.73
N PHE A 573 29.32 -2.35 -25.13
CA PHE A 573 28.75 -3.36 -24.22
C PHE A 573 27.62 -4.26 -24.77
N GLU A 574 27.98 -5.43 -25.29
CA GLU A 574 27.12 -6.63 -25.29
C GLU A 574 27.65 -7.62 -24.24
N GLY A 575 26.94 -7.80 -23.12
CA GLY A 575 27.23 -8.84 -22.14
C GLY A 575 27.34 -8.36 -20.69
N ASP A 576 27.01 -9.27 -19.77
CA ASP A 576 26.99 -9.22 -18.29
C ASP A 576 27.78 -8.04 -17.67
N THR A 577 27.18 -7.26 -16.76
CA THR A 577 27.83 -6.01 -16.26
C THR A 577 28.69 -6.16 -15.01
N VAL A 578 28.51 -7.23 -14.25
CA VAL A 578 29.05 -7.38 -12.90
C VAL A 578 29.67 -8.76 -12.72
N ILE A 579 30.89 -8.79 -12.16
CA ILE A 579 31.59 -10.00 -11.75
C ILE A 579 31.69 -10.04 -10.22
N PHE A 580 31.21 -11.12 -9.61
CA PHE A 580 31.45 -11.43 -8.20
C PHE A 580 32.60 -12.43 -8.07
N GLU A 581 33.73 -11.99 -7.53
CA GLU A 581 34.90 -12.81 -7.29
C GLU A 581 34.96 -13.20 -5.81
N PHE A 582 34.81 -14.50 -5.51
CA PHE A 582 34.88 -14.97 -4.13
C PHE A 582 36.32 -15.20 -3.70
N THR A 583 36.73 -14.59 -2.58
CA THR A 583 38.08 -14.76 -2.02
C THR A 583 38.08 -15.81 -0.91
N GLU A 584 39.13 -16.64 -0.88
CA GLU A 584 39.38 -17.69 0.12
C GLU A 584 38.44 -18.92 0.06
N ASN A 585 37.17 -18.79 0.48
CA ASN A 585 36.24 -19.90 0.64
C ASN A 585 34.84 -19.53 0.15
N CYS A 586 34.10 -20.50 -0.39
CA CYS A 586 32.69 -20.30 -0.75
C CYS A 586 31.81 -20.09 0.49
N PRO A 587 30.71 -19.32 0.37
CA PRO A 587 29.76 -19.17 1.44
C PRO A 587 29.11 -20.51 1.81
N SER A 588 28.77 -20.69 3.10
CA SER A 588 28.14 -21.95 3.57
C SER A 588 26.75 -22.15 2.96
N VAL A 589 26.03 -21.06 2.68
CA VAL A 589 24.77 -21.05 1.94
C VAL A 589 24.84 -19.97 0.87
N PHE A 590 24.67 -20.36 -0.39
CA PHE A 590 24.53 -19.43 -1.50
C PHE A 590 23.07 -19.46 -1.99
N THR A 591 22.36 -18.33 -1.90
CA THR A 591 20.96 -18.20 -2.34
C THR A 591 20.86 -17.29 -3.56
N THR A 592 20.14 -17.70 -4.60
CA THR A 592 19.99 -16.86 -5.80
C THR A 592 18.71 -17.18 -6.56
N ASN A 593 18.27 -16.33 -7.49
CA ASN A 593 17.22 -16.67 -8.47
C ASN A 593 17.86 -16.99 -9.83
N LEU A 594 17.13 -17.68 -10.71
CA LEU A 594 17.70 -18.08 -12.02
C LEU A 594 18.15 -16.89 -12.85
N ARG A 595 17.41 -15.79 -12.81
CA ARG A 595 17.75 -14.56 -13.54
C ARG A 595 19.09 -14.00 -13.08
N ALA A 596 19.34 -13.92 -11.76
CA ALA A 596 20.64 -13.47 -11.26
C ALA A 596 21.80 -14.36 -11.72
N LEU A 597 21.58 -15.66 -11.94
CA LEU A 597 22.58 -16.54 -12.53
C LEU A 597 22.81 -16.31 -14.02
N GLU A 598 21.82 -15.76 -14.73
CA GLU A 598 21.92 -15.42 -16.14
C GLU A 598 22.57 -14.05 -16.36
N SER A 599 22.29 -13.08 -15.48
CA SER A 599 22.73 -11.68 -15.59
C SER A 599 24.00 -11.33 -14.83
N SER A 600 24.56 -12.26 -14.04
CA SER A 600 25.82 -12.05 -13.29
C SER A 600 26.88 -13.10 -13.62
N LEU A 601 28.14 -12.67 -13.61
CA LEU A 601 29.29 -13.55 -13.72
C LEU A 601 29.88 -13.83 -12.34
N PHE A 602 30.33 -15.08 -12.13
CA PHE A 602 30.98 -15.50 -10.90
C PHE A 602 32.40 -16.00 -11.19
N SER A 603 33.38 -15.43 -10.49
CA SER A 603 34.76 -15.92 -10.52
C SER A 603 35.04 -16.73 -9.26
N TRP A 604 35.53 -17.95 -9.47
CA TRP A 604 35.87 -18.92 -8.41
C TRP A 604 37.38 -19.22 -8.35
N GLN A 605 38.21 -18.45 -9.08
CA GLN A 605 39.64 -18.75 -9.26
C GLN A 605 40.44 -18.68 -7.95
N GLU A 606 40.05 -17.78 -7.04
CA GLU A 606 40.72 -17.56 -5.74
C GLU A 606 40.13 -18.42 -4.60
N VAL A 607 39.21 -19.35 -4.90
CA VAL A 607 38.56 -20.19 -3.89
C VAL A 607 39.35 -21.49 -3.66
N ASN A 608 39.71 -21.74 -2.40
CA ASN A 608 40.51 -22.90 -1.99
C ASN A 608 39.77 -24.23 -2.12
N SER A 609 38.44 -24.20 -1.98
CA SER A 609 37.57 -25.37 -2.11
C SER A 609 36.64 -25.17 -3.30
N SER A 610 36.78 -26.01 -4.33
CA SER A 610 35.90 -26.00 -5.50
C SER A 610 34.51 -26.60 -5.20
N ARG A 611 33.92 -26.26 -4.05
CA ARG A 611 32.70 -26.85 -3.52
C ARG A 611 31.77 -25.79 -2.95
N ILE A 612 30.50 -25.86 -3.33
CA ILE A 612 29.40 -25.08 -2.76
C ILE A 612 28.65 -25.99 -1.78
N PRO A 613 28.74 -25.75 -0.45
CA PRO A 613 28.10 -26.62 0.54
C PRO A 613 26.57 -26.68 0.42
N LEU A 614 25.94 -25.56 0.09
CA LEU A 614 24.49 -25.48 -0.17
C LEU A 614 24.18 -24.37 -1.17
N LEU A 615 23.57 -24.74 -2.30
CA LEU A 615 22.96 -23.81 -3.26
C LEU A 615 21.43 -23.80 -3.07
N GLN A 616 20.86 -22.61 -2.89
CA GLN A 616 19.42 -22.35 -2.79
C GLN A 616 18.96 -21.52 -3.98
N ILE A 617 17.99 -22.04 -4.74
CA ILE A 617 17.34 -21.32 -5.84
C ILE A 617 15.99 -20.81 -5.39
N LEU A 618 15.80 -19.51 -5.47
CA LEU A 618 14.65 -18.82 -4.93
C LEU A 618 13.61 -18.52 -6.01
N ILE A 619 12.36 -18.85 -5.71
CA ILE A 619 11.19 -18.55 -6.54
C ILE A 619 10.33 -17.51 -5.79
N GLN A 620 10.27 -16.28 -6.32
CA GLN A 620 9.58 -15.14 -5.68
C GLN A 620 8.39 -14.57 -6.48
N ASP A 621 8.16 -15.00 -7.72
CA ASP A 621 7.16 -14.43 -8.65
C ASP A 621 5.70 -14.90 -8.40
N ILE A 622 5.27 -14.96 -7.13
CA ILE A 622 3.89 -15.36 -6.75
C ILE A 622 3.05 -14.11 -6.50
N VAL A 623 1.98 -13.91 -7.27
CA VAL A 623 1.07 -12.77 -7.12
C VAL A 623 -0.13 -13.16 -6.25
N ALA A 624 -0.60 -12.24 -5.39
CA ALA A 624 -1.77 -12.48 -4.53
C ALA A 624 -3.06 -12.81 -5.32
N GLU A 625 -3.24 -12.29 -6.54
CA GLU A 625 -4.37 -12.61 -7.43
C GLU A 625 -4.34 -14.06 -7.95
N GLU A 626 -3.15 -14.67 -8.03
CA GLU A 626 -2.99 -16.06 -8.50
C GLU A 626 -3.34 -17.08 -7.40
N LEU A 627 -3.58 -16.64 -6.16
CA LEU A 627 -3.96 -17.49 -5.03
C LEU A 627 -5.47 -17.64 -4.84
N GLU A 628 -6.29 -16.85 -5.52
CA GLU A 628 -7.74 -17.06 -5.53
C GLU A 628 -8.12 -18.40 -6.19
N ASN A 629 -7.21 -18.96 -7.00
CA ASN A 629 -7.38 -20.26 -7.63
C ASN A 629 -6.10 -21.12 -7.53
N PHE A 630 -5.96 -21.90 -6.45
CA PHE A 630 -4.81 -22.79 -6.23
C PHE A 630 -4.51 -23.74 -7.40
N GLU A 631 -5.53 -24.14 -8.16
CA GLU A 631 -5.37 -25.01 -9.32
C GLU A 631 -4.58 -24.36 -10.46
N SER A 632 -4.59 -23.03 -10.60
CA SER A 632 -3.83 -22.31 -11.62
C SER A 632 -2.39 -22.00 -11.19
N LEU A 633 -2.15 -21.89 -9.87
CA LEU A 633 -0.84 -21.57 -9.31
C LEU A 633 0.13 -22.77 -9.38
N ILE A 634 -0.36 -23.99 -9.11
CA ILE A 634 0.47 -25.21 -9.08
C ILE A 634 1.19 -25.47 -10.42
N PRO A 635 0.52 -25.41 -11.60
CA PRO A 635 1.20 -25.58 -12.88
C PRO A 635 2.30 -24.54 -13.13
N LYS A 636 2.08 -23.28 -12.75
CA LYS A 636 3.03 -22.19 -12.95
C LYS A 636 4.27 -22.37 -12.09
N LEU A 637 4.08 -22.62 -10.79
CA LEU A 637 5.17 -22.91 -9.86
C LEU A 637 5.93 -24.17 -10.25
N SER A 638 5.22 -25.23 -10.65
CA SER A 638 5.86 -26.44 -11.14
C SER A 638 6.73 -26.16 -12.36
N SER A 639 6.32 -25.28 -13.27
CA SER A 639 7.13 -24.92 -14.44
C SER A 639 8.43 -24.22 -14.03
N GLN A 640 8.37 -23.28 -13.08
CA GLN A 640 9.54 -22.58 -12.54
C GLN A 640 10.49 -23.50 -11.77
N ILE A 641 9.93 -24.47 -11.02
CA ILE A 641 10.73 -25.51 -10.33
C ILE A 641 11.44 -26.40 -11.34
N ILE A 642 10.75 -26.82 -12.41
CA ILE A 642 11.34 -27.66 -13.47
C ILE A 642 12.43 -26.87 -14.21
N GLU A 643 12.18 -25.61 -14.52
CA GLU A 643 13.17 -24.71 -15.13
C GLU A 643 14.45 -24.64 -14.28
N ALA A 644 14.29 -24.42 -12.96
CA ALA A 644 15.42 -24.43 -12.02
C ALA A 644 16.14 -25.79 -11.98
N LEU A 645 15.41 -26.89 -12.06
CA LEU A 645 15.99 -28.24 -12.10
C LEU A 645 16.80 -28.51 -13.37
N THR A 646 16.41 -27.92 -14.50
CA THR A 646 17.04 -28.15 -15.81
C THR A 646 18.09 -27.12 -16.19
N PHE A 647 18.33 -26.13 -15.32
CA PHE A 647 19.26 -25.04 -15.60
C PHE A 647 20.72 -25.55 -15.71
N PRO A 648 21.52 -25.09 -16.69
CA PRO A 648 22.90 -25.56 -16.91
C PRO A 648 23.89 -24.93 -15.91
N TYR A 649 23.85 -25.39 -14.66
CA TYR A 649 24.72 -24.90 -13.58
C TYR A 649 26.21 -25.13 -13.84
N ASP A 650 26.57 -26.18 -14.56
CA ASP A 650 27.94 -26.52 -14.96
C ASP A 650 28.56 -25.47 -15.90
N VAL A 651 27.74 -24.79 -16.70
CA VAL A 651 28.16 -23.70 -17.58
C VAL A 651 28.37 -22.41 -16.79
N ARG A 652 27.45 -22.08 -15.87
CA ARG A 652 27.49 -20.82 -15.09
C ARG A 652 28.41 -20.88 -13.87
N MET A 653 28.68 -22.06 -13.33
CA MET A 653 29.60 -22.29 -12.21
C MET A 653 30.66 -23.34 -12.61
N PRO A 654 31.53 -23.01 -13.58
CA PRO A 654 32.51 -23.96 -14.06
C PRO A 654 33.44 -24.38 -12.93
N MET A 655 33.77 -25.68 -12.89
CA MET A 655 34.68 -26.28 -11.92
C MET A 655 34.18 -26.29 -10.46
N MET A 656 32.91 -25.99 -10.19
CA MET A 656 32.33 -26.04 -8.85
C MET A 656 31.46 -27.29 -8.64
N ILE A 657 31.64 -27.97 -7.50
CA ILE A 657 30.79 -29.11 -7.09
C ILE A 657 29.75 -28.61 -6.09
N ILE A 658 28.45 -28.81 -6.38
CA ILE A 658 27.36 -28.47 -5.47
C ILE A 658 27.08 -29.67 -4.56
N GLU A 659 27.32 -29.54 -3.25
CA GLU A 659 27.11 -30.64 -2.30
C GLU A 659 25.63 -30.85 -1.95
N LYS A 660 24.86 -29.77 -1.83
CA LYS A 660 23.42 -29.79 -1.58
C LYS A 660 22.71 -28.74 -2.42
N PHE A 661 21.53 -29.08 -2.92
CA PHE A 661 20.69 -28.20 -3.72
C PHE A 661 19.29 -28.08 -3.13
N GLN A 662 18.77 -26.87 -3.10
CA GLN A 662 17.46 -26.56 -2.55
C GLN A 662 16.75 -25.57 -3.47
N ILE A 663 15.45 -25.77 -3.68
CA ILE A 663 14.59 -24.77 -4.31
C ILE A 663 13.68 -24.24 -3.21
N VAL A 664 13.65 -22.93 -3.04
CA VAL A 664 12.95 -22.25 -1.97
C VAL A 664 11.83 -21.41 -2.56
N ILE A 665 10.61 -21.58 -2.06
CA ILE A 665 9.44 -20.83 -2.52
C ILE A 665 9.11 -19.78 -1.46
N ASP A 666 9.24 -18.51 -1.86
CA ASP A 666 9.02 -17.39 -0.98
C ASP A 666 7.55 -16.92 -1.03
N PHE A 667 6.81 -17.23 0.02
CA PHE A 667 5.43 -16.75 0.19
C PHE A 667 5.34 -15.53 1.12
N SER A 668 6.45 -14.90 1.49
CA SER A 668 6.48 -13.77 2.44
C SER A 668 5.51 -12.64 2.06
N GLY A 669 5.35 -12.37 0.75
CA GLY A 669 4.42 -11.34 0.24
C GLY A 669 2.92 -11.62 0.41
N ILE A 670 2.50 -12.81 0.89
CA ILE A 670 1.09 -13.25 0.85
C ILE A 670 0.65 -13.98 2.13
N ASP A 671 1.33 -13.71 3.26
CA ASP A 671 1.13 -14.43 4.54
C ASP A 671 -0.30 -14.41 5.07
N PHE A 672 -1.08 -13.38 4.74
CA PHE A 672 -2.42 -13.18 5.29
C PHE A 672 -3.49 -14.18 4.77
N MET A 673 -3.21 -14.94 3.69
CA MET A 673 -4.19 -15.82 3.03
C MET A 673 -3.97 -17.33 3.27
N MET A 674 -2.80 -17.72 3.78
CA MET A 674 -2.38 -19.13 3.90
C MET A 674 -2.46 -19.63 5.34
N THR A 675 -3.61 -20.20 5.74
CA THR A 675 -3.74 -20.97 6.99
C THR A 675 -2.87 -22.23 6.96
N GLU A 676 -2.51 -22.76 8.13
CA GLU A 676 -1.66 -23.96 8.29
C GLU A 676 -2.23 -25.16 7.49
N GLU A 677 -3.54 -25.38 7.59
CA GLU A 677 -4.25 -26.41 6.82
C GLU A 677 -4.11 -26.21 5.30
N ARG A 678 -4.26 -24.97 4.80
CA ARG A 678 -4.11 -24.66 3.37
C ARG A 678 -2.69 -24.86 2.86
N ARG A 679 -1.67 -24.58 3.68
CA ARG A 679 -0.26 -24.83 3.34
C ARG A 679 0.02 -26.32 3.18
N SER A 680 -0.54 -27.14 4.07
CA SER A 680 -0.36 -28.60 4.02
C SER A 680 -0.98 -29.21 2.76
N VAL A 681 -2.19 -28.77 2.38
CA VAL A 681 -2.87 -29.21 1.16
C VAL A 681 -2.10 -28.79 -0.08
N PHE A 682 -1.72 -27.50 -0.15
CA PHE A 682 -0.93 -26.97 -1.26
C PHE A 682 0.39 -27.73 -1.47
N SER A 683 1.07 -28.07 -0.37
CA SER A 683 2.29 -28.89 -0.41
C SER A 683 2.01 -30.27 -1.03
N ILE A 684 0.97 -30.97 -0.59
CA ILE A 684 0.64 -32.30 -1.13
C ILE A 684 0.33 -32.23 -2.63
N ASP A 685 -0.42 -31.22 -3.07
CA ASP A 685 -0.83 -31.08 -4.47
C ASP A 685 0.36 -30.75 -5.38
N LEU A 686 1.25 -29.85 -4.96
CA LEU A 686 2.47 -29.52 -5.69
C LEU A 686 3.40 -30.74 -5.81
N HIS A 687 3.57 -31.50 -4.73
CA HIS A 687 4.37 -32.73 -4.75
C HIS A 687 3.80 -33.76 -5.72
N THR A 688 2.47 -33.95 -5.71
CA THR A 688 1.78 -34.90 -6.60
C THR A 688 1.92 -34.48 -8.07
N TYR A 689 1.81 -33.19 -8.35
CA TYR A 689 1.95 -32.66 -9.69
C TYR A 689 3.39 -32.79 -10.24
N LEU A 690 4.41 -32.50 -9.42
CA LEU A 690 5.81 -32.71 -9.79
C LEU A 690 6.13 -34.19 -10.03
N ALA A 691 5.58 -35.09 -9.21
CA ALA A 691 5.72 -36.53 -9.39
C ALA A 691 5.05 -37.00 -10.70
N TYR A 692 3.89 -36.46 -11.05
CA TYR A 692 3.23 -36.70 -12.35
C TYR A 692 4.08 -36.24 -13.54
N LYS A 693 4.82 -35.13 -13.38
CA LYS A 693 5.79 -34.63 -14.38
C LYS A 693 7.11 -35.42 -14.41
N GLY A 694 7.27 -36.44 -13.56
CA GLY A 694 8.43 -37.32 -13.55
C GLY A 694 9.56 -36.87 -12.62
N HIS A 695 9.35 -35.83 -11.81
CA HIS A 695 10.35 -35.31 -10.87
C HIS A 695 10.05 -35.81 -9.45
N LYS A 696 10.94 -36.65 -8.89
CA LYS A 696 10.84 -37.12 -7.51
C LYS A 696 11.56 -36.14 -6.59
N VAL A 697 10.82 -35.36 -5.82
CA VAL A 697 11.39 -34.32 -4.96
C VAL A 697 10.85 -34.43 -3.54
N ARG A 698 11.71 -34.22 -2.54
CA ARG A 698 11.28 -34.20 -1.13
C ARG A 698 10.88 -32.78 -0.76
N MET A 699 9.62 -32.58 -0.37
CA MET A 699 9.18 -31.25 0.09
C MET A 699 9.23 -31.16 1.62
N LEU A 700 9.67 -30.00 2.11
CA LEU A 700 9.76 -29.65 3.52
C LEU A 700 9.02 -28.34 3.76
N THR A 701 8.05 -28.37 4.64
CA THR A 701 7.42 -27.18 5.22
C THR A 701 8.11 -26.93 6.56
N ASP A 702 8.90 -25.87 6.65
CA ASP A 702 9.57 -25.47 7.89
C ASP A 702 8.82 -24.27 8.47
N GLU A 703 8.48 -24.32 9.75
CA GLU A 703 7.85 -23.21 10.49
C GLU A 703 8.88 -22.40 11.29
N ASP A 704 10.07 -22.97 11.56
CA ASP A 704 11.03 -22.44 12.53
C ASP A 704 12.25 -21.75 11.90
N ASN A 705 12.38 -21.74 10.57
CA ASN A 705 13.40 -20.97 9.86
C ASN A 705 12.77 -19.67 9.33
N THR A 706 13.20 -18.54 9.90
CA THR A 706 12.55 -17.22 9.81
C THR A 706 12.40 -16.62 8.41
N ASP A 707 12.96 -17.25 7.38
CA ASP A 707 13.15 -16.61 6.08
C ASP A 707 12.21 -17.13 4.98
N PHE A 708 11.64 -18.36 5.07
CA PHE A 708 10.88 -18.97 3.97
C PHE A 708 9.79 -19.96 4.43
N LYS A 709 8.67 -20.06 3.69
CA LYS A 709 7.48 -20.83 4.13
C LYS A 709 7.30 -22.22 3.50
N VAL A 710 7.83 -22.46 2.30
CA VAL A 710 7.82 -23.79 1.67
C VAL A 710 9.15 -24.01 0.96
N SER A 711 9.86 -25.07 1.34
CA SER A 711 11.15 -25.42 0.76
C SER A 711 11.07 -26.78 0.08
N VAL A 712 11.51 -26.84 -1.16
CA VAL A 712 11.61 -28.05 -1.96
C VAL A 712 13.07 -28.51 -1.90
N LEU A 713 13.34 -29.58 -1.14
CA LEU A 713 14.68 -30.12 -0.94
C LEU A 713 15.00 -31.20 -1.97
N LEU A 714 16.10 -31.02 -2.69
CA LEU A 714 16.65 -32.02 -3.59
C LEU A 714 17.98 -32.50 -3.02
N LEU A 715 17.96 -33.68 -2.39
CA LEU A 715 19.19 -34.33 -2.00
C LEU A 715 19.80 -34.98 -3.24
N PHE A 716 20.77 -34.30 -3.85
CA PHE A 716 21.67 -34.95 -4.80
C PHE A 716 22.63 -35.82 -3.98
N GLU A 717 22.51 -37.14 -4.08
CA GLU A 717 23.65 -38.02 -3.82
C GLU A 717 24.57 -37.91 -5.04
N THR A 718 25.60 -37.08 -4.92
CA THR A 718 26.74 -36.89 -5.83
C THR A 718 26.68 -37.69 -7.13
N LYS A 719 26.37 -36.99 -8.22
CA LYS A 719 26.98 -37.23 -9.52
C LYS A 719 27.14 -35.88 -10.21
N TYR A 720 28.28 -35.23 -10.01
CA TYR A 720 29.18 -34.68 -11.02
C TYR A 720 30.52 -34.39 -10.36
#